data_AF-A0A1V5GYJ8-F1
#
_entry.id   AF-A0A1V5GYJ8-F1
#
_cell.length_a   1.000
_cell.length_b   1.000
_cell.length_c   1.000
_cell.angle_alpha   90.00
_cell.angle_beta   90.00
_cell.angle_gamma   90.00
#
_symmetry.space_group_name_H-M   'P 1'
#
loop_
_entity.id
_entity.type
_entity.pdbx_description
1 polymer ?
#
loop_
_entity_poly.entity_id
_entity_poly.type
_entity_poly.pdbx_seq_one_letter_code
_entity_poly.pdbx_strand_id
1 'polypeptide(L)'
;MMVVSGTQVLRIAGGAAAPLVTAGLERPVDMAVDGEGRLLVTDRGTHQVKVFGKDGVFSHAIGAKGGRPQPGAWVAGALRNPRGVAVDVQGRVWVVEEDMWPKRVSVWTVDGQLVRDFIGPATYGGMGAAADPADKTRLFGIGCEFRLDYEANQASVVANVLAGNLVGDLVKFGGREYFMVKRNELYLRRGDALVPVARFGQVRVQDLAESGLPVTPPEGARDAFTYLWSDGNDDGAMQAEEFATSAKHGLDTGYWGGYWLDESFNLVSAPGGYGRQTVSLVPLKGFTTGGAPIWDVAGQRLVADRESPGPNKLFLAADGLIIVGSPLAALAADGTVRWTYADKWADVHGSHRAPIPERDDQLVGTLSCIGTAKTPFGKVFALNSNMGRLFLFTTDGLFVASVFQDCRIGPDSWPAEMKRGAPLGGVTMGGEWFGGYFFQSEPTGEYYLIAGGTSYNLIRLDGMATVKPLPATAFAYTAEQFAAAEKLQQRRAAAATASKTLAVARLAGPVKIDGNLDEYAPERFVEWSAGPYKARGAVATDGASLYLAYDVAGDANPMVNGGQDVNQLFITGDAVDLQLGTDPAADPQRTDPVPGDLRLLISVLDGQPVAVLYRWRSGGEKKPQTFSSPWRKVTLDWVGALAGAQVHIVRRGGGYTVEAAVPLAELGFAPQPGKAYKLDLGVIFSDATGTNRAARVYWSNQATGLVNDVPGEIMATPSLWGTAQLQE
;
A
#
# COMPACT_ATOMS: atom_id res chain seq x y z
N MET A 1 -46.21 -1.42 1.81
CA MET A 1 -44.82 -1.02 2.10
C MET A 1 -44.77 -0.41 3.49
N MET A 2 -43.65 -0.50 4.21
CA MET A 2 -43.44 0.22 5.47
C MET A 2 -42.17 1.07 5.34
N VAL A 3 -42.18 2.27 5.92
CA VAL A 3 -41.07 3.24 5.81
C VAL A 3 -40.83 3.93 7.14
N VAL A 4 -39.56 4.20 7.45
CA VAL A 4 -39.18 5.06 8.58
C VAL A 4 -39.35 6.51 8.12
N SER A 5 -40.01 7.33 8.92
CA SER A 5 -40.18 8.77 8.67
C SER A 5 -40.13 9.55 9.97
N GLY A 6 -39.14 10.43 10.13
CA GLY A 6 -38.92 11.13 11.40
C GLY A 6 -38.68 10.14 12.55
N THR A 7 -39.51 10.20 13.58
CA THR A 7 -39.50 9.28 14.73
C THR A 7 -40.57 8.19 14.65
N GLN A 8 -41.08 7.92 13.44
CA GLN A 8 -42.22 7.02 13.23
C GLN A 8 -41.93 5.93 12.19
N VAL A 9 -42.72 4.86 12.26
CA VAL A 9 -42.87 3.90 11.16
C VAL A 9 -44.24 4.09 10.55
N LEU A 10 -44.29 4.33 9.24
CA LEU A 10 -45.52 4.49 8.48
C LEU A 10 -45.80 3.23 7.65
N ARG A 11 -47.06 2.80 7.61
CA ARG A 11 -47.54 1.80 6.65
C ARG A 11 -48.12 2.52 5.45
N ILE A 12 -47.62 2.18 4.26
CA ILE A 12 -48.10 2.68 2.97
C ILE A 12 -48.89 1.58 2.27
N ALA A 13 -50.17 1.84 2.03
CA ALA A 13 -51.09 0.97 1.29
C ALA A 13 -52.03 1.83 0.44
N GLY A 14 -52.25 1.45 -0.83
CA GLY A 14 -53.17 2.16 -1.72
C GLY A 14 -52.85 3.65 -1.95
N GLY A 15 -51.57 4.06 -1.83
CA GLY A 15 -51.14 5.45 -1.96
C GLY A 15 -51.30 6.32 -0.71
N ALA A 16 -51.90 5.80 0.37
CA ALA A 16 -52.00 6.50 1.65
C ALA A 16 -50.93 6.02 2.64
N ALA A 17 -50.40 6.96 3.43
CA ALA A 17 -49.48 6.67 4.53
C ALA A 17 -50.22 6.81 5.87
N ALA A 18 -50.16 5.77 6.70
CA ALA A 18 -50.75 5.76 8.05
C ALA A 18 -49.67 5.43 9.09
N PRO A 19 -49.60 6.16 10.22
CA PRO A 19 -48.67 5.82 11.30
C PRO A 19 -48.97 4.45 11.90
N LEU A 20 -47.93 3.65 12.10
CA LEU A 20 -47.99 2.33 12.74
C LEU A 20 -47.23 2.35 14.08
N VAL A 21 -46.02 2.91 14.09
CA VAL A 21 -45.25 3.17 15.32
C VAL A 21 -45.15 4.68 15.48
N THR A 22 -45.64 5.21 16.60
CA THR A 22 -45.72 6.67 16.85
C THR A 22 -44.89 7.14 18.05
N ALA A 23 -44.34 6.23 18.84
CA ALA A 23 -43.57 6.53 20.05
C ALA A 23 -42.47 5.49 20.30
N GLY A 24 -41.49 5.84 21.13
CA GLY A 24 -40.41 4.93 21.55
C GLY A 24 -39.20 4.85 20.61
N LEU A 25 -39.18 5.65 19.55
CA LEU A 25 -38.04 5.83 18.64
C LEU A 25 -37.47 7.25 18.79
N GLU A 26 -36.15 7.36 18.93
CA GLU A 26 -35.47 8.65 19.06
C GLU A 26 -34.83 9.09 17.73
N ARG A 27 -34.07 8.19 17.09
CA ARG A 27 -33.43 8.42 15.80
C ARG A 27 -33.44 7.12 14.98
N PRO A 28 -34.62 6.68 14.50
CA PRO A 28 -34.73 5.47 13.70
C PRO A 28 -34.07 5.65 12.34
N VAL A 29 -33.39 4.62 11.83
CA VAL A 29 -32.64 4.71 10.55
C VAL A 29 -33.09 3.68 9.53
N ASP A 30 -33.23 2.42 9.95
CA ASP A 30 -33.58 1.32 9.07
C ASP A 30 -34.61 0.40 9.75
N MET A 31 -35.27 -0.44 8.96
CA MET A 31 -36.18 -1.45 9.49
C MET A 31 -36.12 -2.78 8.73
N ALA A 32 -36.43 -3.85 9.45
CA ALA A 32 -36.73 -5.15 8.90
C ALA A 32 -38.05 -5.68 9.46
N VAL A 33 -38.61 -6.68 8.77
CA VAL A 33 -39.79 -7.41 9.21
C VAL A 33 -39.43 -8.89 9.21
N ASP A 34 -39.72 -9.58 10.30
CA ASP A 34 -39.46 -11.01 10.37
C ASP A 34 -40.62 -11.86 9.83
N GLY A 35 -40.45 -13.19 9.86
CA GLY A 35 -41.46 -14.14 9.39
C GLY A 35 -42.77 -14.15 10.18
N GLU A 36 -42.80 -13.57 11.39
CA GLU A 36 -43.99 -13.44 12.23
C GLU A 36 -44.69 -12.07 12.07
N GLY A 37 -44.10 -11.17 11.28
CA GLY A 37 -44.59 -9.81 11.05
C GLY A 37 -44.19 -8.82 12.14
N ARG A 38 -43.24 -9.16 13.02
CA ARG A 38 -42.65 -8.20 13.97
C ARG A 38 -41.80 -7.19 13.22
N LEU A 39 -41.81 -5.94 13.68
CA LEU A 39 -41.03 -4.85 13.11
C LEU A 39 -39.76 -4.67 13.94
N LEU A 40 -38.60 -4.74 13.30
CA LEU A 40 -37.30 -4.49 13.93
C LEU A 40 -36.77 -3.19 13.38
N VAL A 41 -36.60 -2.18 14.24
CA VAL A 41 -36.20 -0.83 13.83
C VAL A 41 -34.87 -0.47 14.50
N THR A 42 -33.85 -0.15 13.73
CA THR A 42 -32.58 0.36 14.29
C THR A 42 -32.78 1.78 14.79
N ASP A 43 -32.53 2.01 16.08
CA ASP A 43 -32.64 3.32 16.71
C ASP A 43 -31.28 3.78 17.22
N ARG A 44 -30.72 4.77 16.52
CA ARG A 44 -29.42 5.36 16.84
C ARG A 44 -29.44 6.34 18.00
N GLY A 45 -30.60 6.76 18.48
CA GLY A 45 -30.68 7.61 19.68
C GLY A 45 -30.42 6.78 20.92
N THR A 46 -31.10 5.63 21.00
CA THR A 46 -30.95 4.70 22.12
C THR A 46 -29.83 3.67 21.97
N HIS A 47 -29.22 3.57 20.77
CA HIS A 47 -28.21 2.56 20.41
C HIS A 47 -28.74 1.13 20.52
N GLN A 48 -29.96 0.89 20.02
CA GLN A 48 -30.65 -0.40 20.11
C GLN A 48 -31.36 -0.74 18.81
N VAL A 49 -31.75 -2.01 18.66
CA VAL A 49 -32.84 -2.39 17.72
C VAL A 49 -34.12 -2.52 18.54
N LYS A 50 -35.15 -1.76 18.19
CA LYS A 50 -36.46 -1.78 18.83
C LYS A 50 -37.35 -2.79 18.11
N VAL A 51 -37.92 -3.73 18.84
CA VAL A 51 -38.81 -4.77 18.32
C VAL A 51 -40.25 -4.40 18.66
N PHE A 52 -41.10 -4.34 17.64
CA PHE A 52 -42.53 -4.06 17.76
C PHE A 52 -43.35 -5.22 17.20
N GLY A 53 -44.56 -5.40 17.74
CA GLY A 53 -45.56 -6.28 17.13
C GLY A 53 -46.01 -5.77 15.76
N LYS A 54 -46.72 -6.62 15.01
CA LYS A 54 -47.33 -6.29 13.71
C LYS A 54 -48.34 -5.13 13.76
N ASP A 55 -48.82 -4.82 14.96
CA ASP A 55 -49.72 -3.74 15.33
C ASP A 55 -48.99 -2.44 15.74
N GLY A 56 -47.65 -2.46 15.75
CA GLY A 56 -46.82 -1.31 16.12
C GLY A 56 -46.60 -1.14 17.62
N VAL A 57 -47.04 -2.10 18.45
CA VAL A 57 -46.83 -2.05 19.90
C VAL A 57 -45.41 -2.47 20.25
N PHE A 58 -44.72 -1.68 21.07
CA PHE A 58 -43.35 -1.99 21.51
C PHE A 58 -43.34 -3.27 22.35
N SER A 59 -42.42 -4.19 22.04
CA SER A 59 -42.22 -5.44 22.77
C SER A 59 -40.98 -5.36 23.65
N HIS A 60 -39.79 -5.24 23.03
CA HIS A 60 -38.51 -5.21 23.71
C HIS A 60 -37.44 -4.62 22.80
N ALA A 61 -36.19 -4.57 23.28
CA ALA A 61 -35.06 -4.05 22.52
C ALA A 61 -33.89 -5.03 22.54
N ILE A 62 -33.17 -5.10 21.43
CA ILE A 62 -31.88 -5.79 21.30
C ILE A 62 -30.77 -4.76 21.53
N GLY A 63 -29.80 -5.12 22.37
CA GLY A 63 -28.72 -4.23 22.79
C GLY A 63 -29.03 -3.49 24.09
N ALA A 64 -27.99 -2.97 24.76
CA ALA A 64 -28.13 -2.14 25.95
C ALA A 64 -28.43 -0.68 25.60
N LYS A 65 -29.36 -0.04 26.33
CA LYS A 65 -29.68 1.38 26.16
C LYS A 65 -28.44 2.24 26.46
N GLY A 66 -28.15 3.21 25.60
CA GLY A 66 -26.95 4.06 25.71
C GLY A 66 -25.73 3.48 25.00
N GLY A 67 -25.81 2.23 24.55
CA GLY A 67 -24.82 1.59 23.72
C GLY A 67 -23.54 1.16 24.44
N ARG A 68 -22.59 0.64 23.66
CA ARG A 68 -21.28 0.19 24.16
C ARG A 68 -20.40 1.37 24.57
N PRO A 69 -19.61 1.36 25.66
CA PRO A 69 -18.63 2.42 25.97
C PRO A 69 -17.57 2.63 24.87
N GLN A 70 -17.07 3.87 24.74
CA GLN A 70 -15.96 4.21 23.84
C GLN A 70 -15.29 5.53 24.29
N PRO A 71 -14.04 5.50 24.77
CA PRO A 71 -13.29 4.30 25.11
C PRO A 71 -13.89 3.55 26.33
N GLY A 72 -13.48 2.32 26.56
CA GLY A 72 -13.85 1.50 27.72
C GLY A 72 -13.98 0.01 27.43
N ALA A 73 -14.29 -0.76 28.49
CA ALA A 73 -14.48 -2.20 28.43
C ALA A 73 -15.50 -2.61 27.35
N TRP A 74 -15.20 -3.72 26.66
CA TRP A 74 -16.05 -4.22 25.59
C TRP A 74 -17.29 -4.91 26.14
N VAL A 75 -18.47 -4.41 25.75
CA VAL A 75 -19.76 -5.03 26.08
C VAL A 75 -20.35 -5.61 24.80
N ALA A 76 -20.16 -6.92 24.59
CA ALA A 76 -20.62 -7.62 23.38
C ALA A 76 -22.16 -7.54 23.21
N GLY A 77 -22.90 -7.55 24.32
CA GLY A 77 -24.36 -7.39 24.36
C GLY A 77 -24.87 -5.97 24.08
N ALA A 78 -23.99 -4.99 23.83
CA ALA A 78 -24.37 -3.63 23.49
C ALA A 78 -24.07 -3.32 22.02
N LEU A 79 -24.94 -2.51 21.39
CA LEU A 79 -24.75 -2.00 20.04
C LEU A 79 -24.22 -0.56 20.12
N ARG A 80 -23.63 -0.07 19.04
CA ARG A 80 -23.31 1.34 18.89
C ARG A 80 -23.63 1.78 17.47
N ASN A 81 -24.30 2.93 17.35
CA ASN A 81 -24.77 3.49 16.07
C ASN A 81 -25.38 2.43 15.11
N PRO A 82 -26.34 1.59 15.54
CA PRO A 82 -26.90 0.57 14.66
C PRO A 82 -27.56 1.25 13.45
N ARG A 83 -27.19 0.82 12.25
CA ARG A 83 -27.67 1.41 10.99
C ARG A 83 -28.51 0.41 10.21
N GLY A 84 -27.89 -0.58 9.58
CA GLY A 84 -28.60 -1.58 8.79
C GLY A 84 -29.14 -2.71 9.65
N VAL A 85 -30.34 -3.20 9.34
CA VAL A 85 -30.90 -4.41 9.96
C VAL A 85 -31.55 -5.34 8.94
N ALA A 86 -31.34 -6.65 9.09
CA ALA A 86 -32.00 -7.67 8.29
C ALA A 86 -32.36 -8.88 9.16
N VAL A 87 -33.36 -9.65 8.74
CA VAL A 87 -33.70 -10.93 9.35
C VAL A 87 -33.47 -12.02 8.32
N ASP A 88 -32.69 -13.05 8.69
CA ASP A 88 -32.43 -14.17 7.79
C ASP A 88 -33.54 -15.24 7.83
N VAL A 89 -33.42 -16.25 6.97
CA VAL A 89 -34.41 -17.33 6.85
C VAL A 89 -34.50 -18.22 8.09
N GLN A 90 -33.54 -18.14 9.01
CA GLN A 90 -33.56 -18.82 10.31
C GLN A 90 -34.14 -17.93 11.43
N GLY A 91 -34.59 -16.71 11.11
CA GLY A 91 -35.13 -15.76 12.08
C GLY A 91 -34.08 -15.04 12.91
N ARG A 92 -32.80 -15.06 12.50
CA ARG A 92 -31.73 -14.33 13.19
C ARG A 92 -31.68 -12.89 12.67
N VAL A 93 -31.40 -11.96 13.58
CA VAL A 93 -31.33 -10.53 13.33
C VAL A 93 -29.89 -10.12 13.07
N TRP A 94 -29.60 -9.67 11.86
CA TRP A 94 -28.29 -9.14 11.46
C TRP A 94 -28.31 -7.63 11.61
N VAL A 95 -27.33 -7.08 12.32
CA VAL A 95 -27.21 -5.64 12.58
C VAL A 95 -25.83 -5.16 12.17
N VAL A 96 -25.80 -4.10 11.36
CA VAL A 96 -24.56 -3.40 10.97
C VAL A 96 -24.44 -2.12 11.78
N GLU A 97 -23.33 -1.97 12.50
CA GLU A 97 -23.00 -0.77 13.26
C GLU A 97 -22.27 0.24 12.37
N GLU A 98 -22.69 1.50 12.38
CA GLU A 98 -22.02 2.61 11.67
C GLU A 98 -20.95 3.23 12.57
N ASP A 99 -19.97 2.42 12.95
CA ASP A 99 -18.76 2.85 13.65
C ASP A 99 -17.52 2.36 12.91
N MET A 100 -16.43 3.13 12.98
CA MET A 100 -15.17 2.81 12.30
C MET A 100 -14.21 2.01 13.18
N TRP A 101 -14.20 2.27 14.49
CA TRP A 101 -13.19 1.81 15.44
C TRP A 101 -13.82 1.07 16.62
N PRO A 102 -14.23 -0.20 16.48
CA PRO A 102 -14.14 -1.01 15.27
C PRO A 102 -15.45 -1.02 14.47
N LYS A 103 -15.34 -1.34 13.18
CA LYS A 103 -16.49 -1.80 12.38
C LYS A 103 -17.00 -3.12 12.93
N ARG A 104 -18.33 -3.24 13.08
CA ARG A 104 -18.98 -4.45 13.59
C ARG A 104 -20.23 -4.82 12.81
N VAL A 105 -20.33 -6.10 12.47
CA VAL A 105 -21.58 -6.76 12.05
C VAL A 105 -21.90 -7.80 13.11
N SER A 106 -23.12 -7.79 13.64
CA SER A 106 -23.54 -8.69 14.72
C SER A 106 -24.82 -9.45 14.36
N VAL A 107 -24.91 -10.68 14.84
CA VAL A 107 -26.02 -11.60 14.62
C VAL A 107 -26.65 -11.92 15.96
N TRP A 108 -27.96 -11.74 16.06
CA TRP A 108 -28.71 -11.88 17.30
C TRP A 108 -29.89 -12.83 17.09
N THR A 109 -30.35 -13.44 18.16
CA THR A 109 -31.73 -13.95 18.18
C THR A 109 -32.68 -12.76 18.23
N VAL A 110 -33.90 -12.95 17.76
CA VAL A 110 -34.94 -11.90 17.84
C VAL A 110 -35.21 -11.46 19.27
N ASP A 111 -35.03 -12.36 20.25
CA ASP A 111 -35.19 -12.07 21.69
C ASP A 111 -33.97 -11.35 22.31
N GLY A 112 -32.96 -11.03 21.49
CA GLY A 112 -31.83 -10.18 21.88
C GLY A 112 -30.60 -10.89 22.44
N GLN A 113 -30.47 -12.21 22.25
CA GLN A 113 -29.24 -12.94 22.58
C GLN A 113 -28.22 -12.80 21.45
N LEU A 114 -26.98 -12.43 21.76
CA LEU A 114 -25.92 -12.36 20.76
C LEU A 114 -25.52 -13.79 20.35
N VAL A 115 -25.60 -14.08 19.06
CA VAL A 115 -25.17 -15.35 18.47
C VAL A 115 -23.70 -15.29 18.07
N ARG A 116 -23.31 -14.21 17.38
CA ARG A 116 -21.95 -13.98 16.87
C ARG A 116 -21.75 -12.53 16.45
N ASP A 117 -20.52 -12.05 16.43
CA ASP A 117 -20.14 -10.84 15.72
C ASP A 117 -18.88 -11.01 14.85
N PHE A 118 -18.72 -10.06 13.95
CA PHE A 118 -17.60 -9.91 13.03
C PHE A 118 -17.03 -8.51 13.24
N ILE A 119 -15.76 -8.43 13.63
CA ILE A 119 -15.06 -7.20 13.96
C ILE A 119 -14.01 -6.93 12.88
N GLY A 120 -14.01 -5.72 12.31
CA GLY A 120 -13.12 -5.33 11.22
C GLY A 120 -13.87 -4.98 9.92
N PRO A 121 -13.17 -4.90 8.77
CA PRO A 121 -11.79 -5.32 8.51
C PRO A 121 -10.74 -4.48 9.23
N ALA A 122 -9.47 -4.90 9.13
CA ALA A 122 -8.34 -4.07 9.52
C ALA A 122 -8.34 -2.75 8.73
N THR A 123 -7.62 -1.75 9.24
CA THR A 123 -7.38 -0.52 8.48
C THR A 123 -6.57 -0.81 7.22
N TYR A 124 -6.81 -0.02 6.18
CA TYR A 124 -6.09 -0.07 4.92
C TYR A 124 -4.58 -0.30 5.08
N GLY A 125 -4.04 -1.26 4.33
CA GLY A 125 -2.63 -1.66 4.38
C GLY A 125 -2.22 -2.37 5.67
N GLY A 126 -3.16 -2.91 6.46
CA GLY A 126 -2.86 -3.55 7.75
C GLY A 126 -2.33 -2.58 8.81
N MET A 127 -2.68 -1.30 8.71
CA MET A 127 -2.14 -0.27 9.60
C MET A 127 -2.65 -0.38 11.02
N GLY A 128 -1.77 -0.10 11.97
CA GLY A 128 -2.11 0.10 13.37
C GLY A 128 -2.26 -1.17 14.21
N ALA A 129 -1.64 -2.25 13.78
CA ALA A 129 -1.43 -3.41 14.62
C ALA A 129 -0.28 -3.17 15.60
N ALA A 130 -0.44 -3.64 16.83
CA ALA A 130 0.65 -3.82 17.78
C ALA A 130 0.41 -5.11 18.59
N ALA A 131 1.46 -5.68 19.17
CA ALA A 131 1.36 -6.79 20.11
C ALA A 131 2.15 -6.46 21.37
N ASP A 132 1.81 -7.11 22.48
CA ASP A 132 2.62 -7.07 23.69
C ASP A 132 3.71 -8.15 23.64
N PRO A 133 5.01 -7.79 23.54
CA PRO A 133 6.10 -8.76 23.60
C PRO A 133 6.08 -9.62 24.87
N ALA A 134 5.65 -9.05 26.00
CA ALA A 134 5.60 -9.72 27.30
C ALA A 134 4.38 -10.66 27.45
N ASP A 135 3.32 -10.43 26.67
CA ASP A 135 2.11 -11.25 26.67
C ASP A 135 1.61 -11.43 25.24
N LYS A 136 2.04 -12.51 24.59
CA LYS A 136 1.68 -12.80 23.19
C LYS A 136 0.17 -12.93 22.96
N THR A 137 -0.63 -13.11 24.01
CA THR A 137 -2.10 -13.16 23.87
C THR A 137 -2.73 -11.78 23.74
N ARG A 138 -2.00 -10.68 23.95
CA ARG A 138 -2.50 -9.30 23.84
C ARG A 138 -2.10 -8.68 22.51
N LEU A 139 -3.11 -8.26 21.74
CA LEU A 139 -2.96 -7.60 20.45
C LEU A 139 -3.78 -6.31 20.44
N PHE A 140 -3.29 -5.30 19.72
CA PHE A 140 -3.99 -4.03 19.53
C PHE A 140 -4.21 -3.76 18.05
N GLY A 141 -5.34 -3.15 17.71
CA GLY A 141 -5.65 -2.73 16.35
C GLY A 141 -7.06 -2.18 16.23
N ILE A 142 -7.34 -1.37 15.20
CA ILE A 142 -8.66 -0.75 14.96
C ILE A 142 -9.32 -0.10 16.20
N GLY A 143 -8.50 0.49 17.07
CA GLY A 143 -8.94 1.14 18.32
C GLY A 143 -9.28 0.18 19.46
N CYS A 144 -8.95 -1.10 19.33
CA CYS A 144 -9.31 -2.15 20.28
C CYS A 144 -8.09 -2.89 20.83
N GLU A 145 -8.21 -3.38 22.06
CA GLU A 145 -7.37 -4.44 22.61
C GLU A 145 -8.09 -5.79 22.42
N PHE A 146 -7.36 -6.79 21.96
CA PHE A 146 -7.81 -8.15 21.73
C PHE A 146 -7.05 -9.12 22.63
N ARG A 147 -7.77 -10.14 23.10
CA ARG A 147 -7.20 -11.34 23.70
C ARG A 147 -7.28 -12.49 22.70
N LEU A 148 -6.13 -13.12 22.45
CA LEU A 148 -5.98 -14.26 21.57
C LEU A 148 -6.04 -15.57 22.37
N ASP A 149 -6.89 -16.49 21.91
CA ASP A 149 -6.89 -17.89 22.31
C ASP A 149 -6.30 -18.71 21.16
N TYR A 150 -5.06 -19.18 21.36
CA TYR A 150 -4.34 -19.94 20.36
C TYR A 150 -4.88 -21.36 20.17
N GLU A 151 -5.45 -21.96 21.21
CA GLU A 151 -5.99 -23.32 21.14
C GLU A 151 -7.36 -23.33 20.47
N ALA A 152 -8.24 -22.40 20.86
CA ALA A 152 -9.55 -22.25 20.23
C ALA A 152 -9.47 -21.59 18.84
N ASN A 153 -8.32 -21.00 18.48
CA ASN A 153 -8.12 -20.19 17.27
C ASN A 153 -9.12 -19.03 17.20
N GLN A 154 -9.24 -18.28 18.30
CA GLN A 154 -10.20 -17.19 18.45
C GLN A 154 -9.51 -15.91 18.93
N ALA A 155 -10.10 -14.78 18.57
CA ALA A 155 -9.75 -13.47 19.12
C ALA A 155 -11.02 -12.84 19.69
N SER A 156 -10.90 -12.23 20.87
CA SER A 156 -12.01 -11.56 21.55
C SER A 156 -11.60 -10.13 21.91
N VAL A 157 -12.51 -9.18 21.68
CA VAL A 157 -12.26 -7.78 22.06
C VAL A 157 -12.39 -7.66 23.57
N VAL A 158 -11.37 -7.08 24.21
CA VAL A 158 -11.33 -6.82 25.65
C VAL A 158 -11.86 -5.41 25.94
N ALA A 159 -11.36 -4.42 25.20
CA ALA A 159 -11.72 -3.02 25.37
C ALA A 159 -11.64 -2.28 24.04
N ASN A 160 -12.51 -1.28 23.89
CA ASN A 160 -12.31 -0.21 22.94
C ASN A 160 -11.40 0.82 23.61
N VAL A 161 -10.12 0.80 23.28
CA VAL A 161 -9.13 1.59 24.01
C VAL A 161 -9.02 3.02 23.47
N LEU A 162 -9.47 3.26 22.23
CA LEU A 162 -9.41 4.56 21.57
C LEU A 162 -10.50 4.66 20.49
N ALA A 163 -11.13 5.84 20.36
CA ALA A 163 -12.04 6.16 19.27
C ALA A 163 -11.32 6.50 17.95
N GLY A 164 -10.34 5.68 17.55
CA GLY A 164 -9.41 5.95 16.45
C GLY A 164 -8.60 4.71 16.09
N ASN A 165 -8.04 4.68 14.88
CA ASN A 165 -7.06 3.63 14.58
C ASN A 165 -5.74 3.92 15.28
N LEU A 166 -5.19 2.90 15.93
CA LEU A 166 -3.95 3.01 16.67
C LEU A 166 -2.75 2.81 15.75
N VAL A 167 -2.30 3.84 15.04
CA VAL A 167 -1.20 3.69 14.07
C VAL A 167 0.19 3.84 14.73
N GLY A 168 0.66 2.88 15.53
CA GLY A 168 2.08 2.79 15.89
C GLY A 168 2.42 1.85 17.06
N ASP A 169 3.60 2.03 17.65
CA ASP A 169 4.26 1.04 18.51
C ASP A 169 3.87 1.12 19.99
N LEU A 170 3.70 -0.04 20.61
CA LEU A 170 3.68 -0.18 22.07
C LEU A 170 5.10 -0.02 22.62
N VAL A 171 5.27 0.95 23.53
CA VAL A 171 6.53 1.24 24.22
C VAL A 171 6.30 1.10 25.73
N LYS A 172 7.04 0.20 26.37
CA LYS A 172 7.03 0.05 27.83
C LYS A 172 8.20 0.82 28.44
N PHE A 173 7.92 1.78 29.31
CA PHE A 173 8.94 2.58 29.98
C PHE A 173 8.51 2.91 31.41
N GLY A 174 9.41 2.74 32.38
CA GLY A 174 9.13 3.05 33.79
C GLY A 174 7.90 2.32 34.37
N GLY A 175 7.61 1.10 33.90
CA GLY A 175 6.43 0.33 34.31
C GLY A 175 5.10 0.77 33.71
N ARG A 176 5.12 1.69 32.73
CA ARG A 176 3.94 2.22 32.03
C ARG A 176 3.91 1.77 30.59
N GLU A 177 2.71 1.72 30.01
CA GLU A 177 2.46 1.38 28.60
C GLU A 177 2.13 2.65 27.82
N TYR A 178 3.03 3.05 26.93
CA TYR A 178 2.83 4.13 25.99
C TYR A 178 2.58 3.59 24.59
N PHE A 179 1.84 4.34 23.79
CA PHE A 179 1.59 4.03 22.39
C PHE A 179 1.99 5.22 21.53
N MET A 180 3.01 5.01 20.71
CA MET A 180 3.40 5.97 19.69
C MET A 180 2.40 5.88 18.53
N VAL A 181 1.93 7.02 18.03
CA VAL A 181 1.00 7.07 16.89
C VAL A 181 1.58 7.97 15.80
N LYS A 182 1.59 7.52 14.53
CA LYS A 182 2.20 8.15 13.34
C LYS A 182 1.69 9.58 13.00
N ARG A 183 0.81 10.16 13.80
CA ARG A 183 0.37 11.57 13.76
C ARG A 183 1.07 12.47 14.79
N ASN A 184 2.26 12.07 15.23
CA ASN A 184 3.05 12.77 16.24
C ASN A 184 2.32 12.92 17.58
N GLU A 185 1.67 11.86 18.02
CA GLU A 185 0.96 11.80 19.30
C GLU A 185 1.49 10.63 20.12
N LEU A 186 1.60 10.83 21.42
CA LEU A 186 1.90 9.78 22.38
C LEU A 186 0.68 9.58 23.28
N TYR A 187 0.25 8.34 23.41
CA TYR A 187 -0.82 7.96 24.33
C TYR A 187 -0.26 7.17 25.49
N LEU A 188 -0.87 7.33 26.66
CA LEU A 188 -0.59 6.55 27.87
C LEU A 188 -1.80 5.69 28.22
N ARG A 189 -1.57 4.43 28.57
CA ARG A 189 -2.61 3.55 29.11
C ARG A 189 -3.06 4.02 30.49
N ARG A 190 -4.36 4.31 30.64
CA ARG A 190 -5.03 4.58 31.92
C ARG A 190 -6.30 3.72 32.01
N GLY A 191 -6.27 2.68 32.84
CA GLY A 191 -7.38 1.73 32.96
C GLY A 191 -7.62 0.97 31.65
N ASP A 192 -8.82 1.08 31.07
CA ASP A 192 -9.20 0.48 29.79
C ASP A 192 -9.09 1.43 28.59
N ALA A 193 -8.55 2.63 28.81
CA ALA A 193 -8.46 3.68 27.80
C ALA A 193 -7.01 4.09 27.52
N LEU A 194 -6.79 4.60 26.32
CA LEU A 194 -5.60 5.35 25.96
C LEU A 194 -5.94 6.84 26.03
N VAL A 195 -5.13 7.58 26.79
CA VAL A 195 -5.26 9.04 26.95
C VAL A 195 -4.08 9.70 26.27
N PRO A 196 -4.29 10.72 25.41
CA PRO A 196 -3.19 11.46 24.82
C PRO A 196 -2.41 12.17 25.93
N VAL A 197 -1.07 12.06 25.90
CA VAL A 197 -0.17 12.70 26.87
C VAL A 197 0.89 13.58 26.23
N ALA A 198 1.03 13.51 24.90
CA ALA A 198 1.85 14.45 24.16
C ALA A 198 1.44 14.55 22.69
N ARG A 199 1.74 15.70 22.09
CA ARG A 199 1.57 15.97 20.66
C ARG A 199 2.60 16.97 20.20
N PHE A 200 3.19 16.78 19.02
CA PHE A 200 4.25 17.66 18.54
C PHE A 200 4.27 17.78 17.02
N GLY A 201 4.97 18.79 16.52
CA GLY A 201 5.13 19.00 15.09
C GLY A 201 5.57 20.42 14.77
N GLN A 202 5.31 20.83 13.53
CA GLN A 202 5.59 22.16 13.01
C GLN A 202 4.31 22.78 12.46
N VAL A 203 4.17 24.10 12.58
CA VAL A 203 3.05 24.86 12.02
C VAL A 203 3.58 26.09 11.30
N ARG A 204 3.03 26.40 10.12
CA ARG A 204 3.32 27.65 9.41
C ARG A 204 2.60 28.79 10.13
N VAL A 205 3.26 29.94 10.29
CA VAL A 205 2.68 31.10 10.99
C VAL A 205 1.36 31.52 10.35
N GLN A 206 1.29 31.49 9.01
CA GLN A 206 0.08 31.79 8.23
C GLN A 206 -1.06 30.78 8.41
N ASP A 207 -0.79 29.53 8.79
CA ASP A 207 -1.81 28.48 8.92
C ASP A 207 -2.24 28.28 10.39
N LEU A 208 -1.65 29.03 11.33
CA LEU A 208 -1.86 28.84 12.76
C LEU A 208 -3.35 28.95 13.14
N ALA A 209 -4.06 29.90 12.55
CA ALA A 209 -5.50 30.09 12.80
C ALA A 209 -6.35 28.87 12.38
N GLU A 210 -5.99 28.22 11.27
CA GLU A 210 -6.68 27.03 10.76
C GLU A 210 -6.32 25.76 11.54
N SER A 211 -5.13 25.74 12.16
CA SER A 211 -4.64 24.58 12.91
C SER A 211 -5.43 24.30 14.20
N GLY A 212 -6.07 25.33 14.77
CA GLY A 212 -6.77 25.24 16.06
C GLY A 212 -5.84 25.02 17.26
N LEU A 213 -4.53 25.12 17.10
CA LEU A 213 -3.57 24.95 18.19
C LEU A 213 -3.55 26.20 19.09
N PRO A 214 -3.64 26.05 20.43
CA PRO A 214 -3.65 27.17 21.36
C PRO A 214 -2.23 27.69 21.65
N VAL A 215 -1.45 28.00 20.61
CA VAL A 215 -0.05 28.42 20.71
C VAL A 215 0.17 29.80 20.07
N THR A 216 1.21 30.49 20.51
CA THR A 216 1.68 31.74 19.90
C THR A 216 3.05 31.50 19.24
N PRO A 217 3.35 32.08 18.07
CA PRO A 217 4.67 31.95 17.46
C PRO A 217 5.76 32.47 18.42
N PRO A 218 6.87 31.73 18.61
CA PRO A 218 7.98 32.20 19.44
C PRO A 218 8.71 33.36 18.77
N GLU A 219 9.45 34.13 19.57
CA GLU A 219 10.30 35.20 19.06
C GLU A 219 11.28 34.68 17.99
N GLY A 220 11.37 35.38 16.86
CA GLY A 220 12.22 35.00 15.73
C GLY A 220 11.60 34.01 14.73
N ALA A 221 10.40 33.47 15.00
CA ALA A 221 9.66 32.69 14.00
C ALA A 221 9.18 33.60 12.84
N ARG A 222 9.61 33.29 11.62
CA ARG A 222 9.18 34.02 10.40
C ARG A 222 8.09 33.26 9.66
N ASP A 223 8.42 32.07 9.15
CA ASP A 223 7.53 31.31 8.27
C ASP A 223 6.84 30.14 8.98
N ALA A 224 7.55 29.47 9.89
CA ALA A 224 7.06 28.32 10.64
C ALA A 224 7.80 28.15 11.96
N PHE A 225 7.20 27.44 12.91
CA PHE A 225 7.80 27.10 14.20
C PHE A 225 7.35 25.72 14.68
N THR A 226 8.16 25.13 15.55
CA THR A 226 7.89 23.86 16.21
C THR A 226 7.02 24.08 17.44
N TYR A 227 6.08 23.17 17.66
CA TYR A 227 5.32 23.06 18.90
C TYR A 227 5.46 21.66 19.49
N LEU A 228 5.39 21.58 20.82
CA LEU A 228 5.31 20.34 21.58
C LEU A 228 4.39 20.59 22.77
N TRP A 229 3.30 19.84 22.82
CA TRP A 229 2.41 19.73 23.96
C TRP A 229 2.78 18.49 24.77
N SER A 230 2.84 18.65 26.08
CA SER A 230 2.88 17.56 27.06
C SER A 230 1.76 17.80 28.06
N ASP A 231 1.00 16.76 28.41
CA ASP A 231 -0.10 16.80 29.39
C ASP A 231 0.44 17.08 30.80
N GLY A 232 0.73 18.34 31.09
CA GLY A 232 1.51 18.78 32.25
C GLY A 232 0.74 18.66 33.56
N ASN A 233 -0.58 18.71 33.48
CA ASN A 233 -1.48 18.60 34.62
C ASN A 233 -2.18 17.23 34.74
N ASP A 234 -1.91 16.31 33.79
CA ASP A 234 -2.47 14.96 33.71
C ASP A 234 -3.99 14.88 33.44
N ASP A 235 -4.61 15.89 32.84
CA ASP A 235 -6.05 15.89 32.51
C ASP A 235 -6.38 15.44 31.07
N GLY A 236 -5.36 15.31 30.21
CA GLY A 236 -5.49 14.84 28.84
C GLY A 236 -6.10 15.87 27.87
N ALA A 237 -6.23 17.13 28.26
CA ALA A 237 -6.75 18.22 27.45
C ALA A 237 -5.64 19.20 27.06
N MET A 238 -5.59 19.61 25.78
CA MET A 238 -4.61 20.58 25.31
C MET A 238 -4.90 21.98 25.82
N GLN A 239 -3.98 22.52 26.62
CA GLN A 239 -4.07 23.86 27.21
C GLN A 239 -2.88 24.72 26.81
N ALA A 240 -3.08 26.02 26.61
CA ALA A 240 -2.06 26.91 26.07
C ALA A 240 -0.77 26.92 26.90
N GLU A 241 -0.91 26.80 28.22
CA GLU A 241 0.18 26.85 29.20
C GLU A 241 1.09 25.60 29.16
N GLU A 242 0.62 24.54 28.51
CA GLU A 242 1.32 23.24 28.42
C GLU A 242 2.14 23.08 27.14
N PHE A 243 2.05 24.06 26.22
CA PHE A 243 2.82 24.04 24.99
C PHE A 243 4.18 24.69 25.17
N ALA A 244 5.21 24.02 24.63
CA ALA A 244 6.51 24.60 24.37
C ALA A 244 6.68 24.82 22.86
N THR A 245 7.25 25.98 22.49
CA THR A 245 7.48 26.35 21.08
C THR A 245 8.93 26.70 20.81
N SER A 246 9.42 26.44 19.60
CA SER A 246 10.80 26.74 19.20
C SER A 246 10.88 27.17 17.73
N ALA A 247 11.73 28.17 17.45
CA ALA A 247 12.09 28.57 16.09
C ALA A 247 13.35 27.86 15.56
N LYS A 248 14.04 27.04 16.38
CA LYS A 248 15.41 26.56 16.09
C LYS A 248 15.45 25.41 15.09
N HIS A 249 14.66 24.36 15.32
CA HIS A 249 14.67 23.13 14.52
C HIS A 249 13.25 22.59 14.38
N GLY A 250 12.92 22.09 13.19
CA GLY A 250 11.61 21.47 12.93
C GLY A 250 11.42 20.17 13.71
N LEU A 251 10.16 19.81 13.98
CA LEU A 251 9.74 18.44 14.23
C LEU A 251 8.88 18.00 13.04
N ASP A 252 8.91 16.72 12.71
CA ASP A 252 8.20 16.21 11.55
C ASP A 252 6.69 16.48 11.64
N THR A 253 6.05 16.68 10.49
CA THR A 253 4.60 16.88 10.33
C THR A 253 3.97 15.82 9.43
N GLY A 254 4.77 14.85 8.96
CA GLY A 254 4.33 13.81 8.06
C GLY A 254 3.30 12.87 8.67
N TYR A 255 2.27 12.55 7.90
CA TYR A 255 1.23 11.56 8.25
C TYR A 255 1.79 10.14 8.50
N TRP A 256 3.00 9.86 7.99
CA TRP A 256 3.62 8.54 7.97
C TRP A 256 4.66 8.32 9.08
N GLY A 257 4.72 9.22 10.06
CA GLY A 257 5.65 9.15 11.18
C GLY A 257 7.08 9.55 10.79
N GLY A 258 7.59 10.58 11.44
CA GLY A 258 9.00 10.99 11.37
C GLY A 258 9.57 11.26 12.75
N TYR A 259 9.08 10.54 13.77
CA TYR A 259 9.62 10.58 15.12
C TYR A 259 9.81 9.18 15.70
N TRP A 260 10.68 9.09 16.70
CA TRP A 260 10.92 7.89 17.48
C TRP A 260 11.30 8.26 18.92
N LEU A 261 11.08 7.35 19.87
CA LEU A 261 11.56 7.46 21.25
C LEU A 261 12.77 6.55 21.44
N ASP A 262 13.94 7.11 21.76
CA ASP A 262 15.13 6.30 22.05
C ASP A 262 15.01 5.57 23.40
N GLU A 263 16.00 4.77 23.76
CA GLU A 263 16.01 4.02 25.02
C GLU A 263 15.95 4.88 26.28
N SER A 264 16.30 6.17 26.18
CA SER A 264 16.19 7.15 27.27
C SER A 264 14.90 7.97 27.20
N PHE A 265 13.98 7.59 26.31
CA PHE A 265 12.71 8.28 26.04
C PHE A 265 12.90 9.70 25.49
N ASN A 266 14.07 10.01 24.92
CA ASN A 266 14.26 11.25 24.19
C ASN A 266 13.45 11.22 22.90
N LEU A 267 12.90 12.36 22.51
CA LEU A 267 12.17 12.49 21.26
C LEU A 267 13.17 12.74 20.13
N VAL A 268 13.29 11.78 19.22
CA VAL A 268 14.07 11.92 17.98
C VAL A 268 13.10 12.23 16.85
N SER A 269 13.41 13.20 16.01
CA SER A 269 12.60 13.51 14.83
C SER A 269 13.45 13.82 13.62
N ALA A 270 13.01 13.39 12.44
CA ALA A 270 13.67 13.67 11.18
C ALA A 270 12.74 14.38 10.19
N PRO A 271 12.42 15.67 10.40
CA PRO A 271 11.58 16.43 9.48
C PRO A 271 12.23 16.61 8.10
N GLY A 272 11.40 16.63 7.06
CA GLY A 272 11.74 17.20 5.76
C GLY A 272 11.09 16.52 4.56
N GLY A 273 11.42 17.00 3.36
CA GLY A 273 11.00 16.46 2.06
C GLY A 273 12.19 16.05 1.19
N TYR A 274 12.00 15.93 -0.11
CA TYR A 274 13.06 15.57 -1.05
C TYR A 274 14.22 16.59 -1.03
N GLY A 275 15.46 16.09 -1.11
CA GLY A 275 16.68 16.88 -1.32
C GLY A 275 17.54 17.09 -0.07
N ARG A 276 16.95 17.26 1.11
CA ARG A 276 17.69 17.52 2.36
C ARG A 276 16.93 17.00 3.58
N GLN A 277 17.62 16.27 4.45
CA GLN A 277 17.08 15.72 5.70
C GLN A 277 17.78 16.31 6.91
N THR A 278 16.99 16.80 7.86
CA THR A 278 17.50 17.17 9.19
C THR A 278 17.03 16.14 10.20
N VAL A 279 17.85 15.86 11.21
CA VAL A 279 17.54 14.99 12.33
C VAL A 279 17.78 15.78 13.60
N SER A 280 16.79 15.86 14.48
CA SER A 280 16.90 16.54 15.78
C SER A 280 16.54 15.60 16.93
N LEU A 281 17.07 15.92 18.10
CA LEU A 281 16.80 15.22 19.35
C LEU A 281 16.36 16.25 20.40
N VAL A 282 15.24 15.96 21.06
CA VAL A 282 14.72 16.71 22.20
C VAL A 282 14.92 15.86 23.45
N PRO A 283 15.77 16.28 24.40
CA PRO A 283 16.04 15.51 25.61
C PRO A 283 14.79 15.36 26.48
N LEU A 284 14.61 14.19 27.09
CA LEU A 284 13.64 14.04 28.16
C LEU A 284 14.10 14.85 29.38
N LYS A 285 13.19 15.66 29.93
CA LYS A 285 13.41 16.40 31.18
C LYS A 285 12.91 15.61 32.39
N GLY A 286 11.82 14.88 32.24
CA GLY A 286 11.22 14.06 33.30
C GLY A 286 9.80 13.65 32.95
N PHE A 287 9.04 13.23 33.96
CA PHE A 287 7.62 12.88 33.83
C PHE A 287 6.80 13.63 34.87
N THR A 288 5.54 13.89 34.55
CA THR A 288 4.53 14.26 35.55
C THR A 288 4.25 13.09 36.50
N THR A 289 3.46 13.34 37.54
CA THR A 289 3.07 12.26 38.48
C THR A 289 2.13 11.26 37.79
N GLY A 290 1.22 11.73 36.93
CA GLY A 290 0.36 10.90 36.10
C GLY A 290 1.07 10.28 34.90
N GLY A 291 2.34 10.62 34.65
CA GLY A 291 3.25 9.93 33.74
C GLY A 291 3.32 10.47 32.32
N ALA A 292 2.81 11.67 32.07
CA ALA A 292 3.09 12.37 30.83
C ALA A 292 4.59 12.73 30.76
N PRO A 293 5.28 12.47 29.64
CA PRO A 293 6.67 12.88 29.46
C PRO A 293 6.75 14.39 29.27
N ILE A 294 7.74 15.01 29.91
CA ILE A 294 8.09 16.41 29.71
C ILE A 294 9.44 16.45 28.99
N TRP A 295 9.48 17.01 27.79
CA TRP A 295 10.72 17.18 27.02
C TRP A 295 11.25 18.62 27.11
N ASP A 296 12.58 18.76 27.13
CA ASP A 296 13.26 20.05 27.11
C ASP A 296 13.41 20.58 25.68
N VAL A 297 12.37 21.28 25.21
CA VAL A 297 12.36 21.93 23.88
C VAL A 297 13.48 22.95 23.71
N ALA A 298 13.91 23.63 24.79
CA ALA A 298 15.02 24.58 24.71
C ALA A 298 16.37 23.87 24.47
N GLY A 299 16.50 22.66 25.02
CA GLY A 299 17.61 21.72 24.83
C GLY A 299 17.57 20.94 23.52
N GLN A 300 16.58 21.17 22.65
CA GLN A 300 16.55 20.57 21.31
C GLN A 300 17.83 20.89 20.55
N ARG A 301 18.45 19.85 19.97
CA ARG A 301 19.67 19.98 19.17
C ARG A 301 19.55 19.26 17.83
N LEU A 302 20.23 19.81 16.83
CA LEU A 302 20.46 19.14 15.56
C LEU A 302 21.46 17.99 15.77
N VAL A 303 21.09 16.80 15.32
CA VAL A 303 21.96 15.62 15.24
C VAL A 303 22.65 15.57 13.88
N ALA A 304 21.89 15.75 12.80
CA ALA A 304 22.43 15.72 11.45
C ALA A 304 21.64 16.65 10.52
N ASP A 305 22.34 17.12 9.49
CA ASP A 305 21.79 17.85 8.36
C ASP A 305 22.53 17.38 7.11
N ARG A 306 21.80 16.63 6.27
CA ARG A 306 22.40 15.82 5.20
C ARG A 306 21.59 15.90 3.93
N GLU A 307 22.26 15.67 2.81
CA GLU A 307 21.57 15.44 1.54
C GLU A 307 20.77 14.13 1.59
N SER A 308 19.59 14.18 0.98
CA SER A 308 18.68 13.04 0.85
C SER A 308 18.10 13.02 -0.55
N PRO A 309 18.54 12.11 -1.45
CA PRO A 309 18.02 12.03 -2.81
C PRO A 309 16.56 11.52 -2.88
N GLY A 310 16.01 11.04 -1.77
CA GLY A 310 14.69 10.44 -1.71
C GLY A 310 13.81 11.08 -0.63
N PRO A 311 12.64 10.49 -0.36
CA PRO A 311 11.78 10.88 0.74
C PRO A 311 12.52 10.73 2.07
N ASN A 312 12.41 11.73 2.94
CA ASN A 312 12.98 11.69 4.27
C ASN A 312 12.14 10.79 5.17
N LYS A 313 12.78 9.83 5.84
CA LYS A 313 12.14 8.98 6.84
C LYS A 313 13.05 8.74 8.01
N LEU A 314 12.48 8.77 9.22
CA LEU A 314 13.06 8.17 10.41
C LEU A 314 12.46 6.77 10.54
N PHE A 315 13.30 5.75 10.67
CA PHE A 315 12.84 4.38 10.85
C PHE A 315 12.91 3.96 12.32
N LEU A 316 13.99 4.30 13.02
CA LEU A 316 14.24 3.80 14.36
C LEU A 316 15.27 4.69 15.07
N ALA A 317 15.12 4.88 16.38
CA ALA A 317 16.24 5.22 17.25
C ALA A 317 16.43 4.08 18.25
N ALA A 318 17.56 3.39 18.15
CA ALA A 318 17.88 2.21 18.94
C ALA A 318 19.38 1.98 19.04
N ASP A 319 19.83 1.39 20.15
CA ASP A 319 21.22 1.03 20.44
C ASP A 319 22.18 2.22 20.29
N GLY A 320 21.70 3.43 20.63
CA GLY A 320 22.44 4.69 20.47
C GLY A 320 22.60 5.15 19.01
N LEU A 321 21.89 4.52 18.08
CA LEU A 321 21.87 4.84 16.65
C LEU A 321 20.50 5.39 16.24
N ILE A 322 20.52 6.29 15.26
CA ILE A 322 19.33 6.86 14.62
C ILE A 322 19.36 6.42 13.16
N ILE A 323 18.41 5.56 12.79
CA ILE A 323 18.30 4.94 11.47
C ILE A 323 17.31 5.73 10.62
N VAL A 324 17.79 6.27 9.51
CA VAL A 324 17.04 7.11 8.57
C VAL A 324 17.09 6.56 7.16
N GLY A 325 16.13 6.91 6.31
CA GLY A 325 16.04 6.48 4.90
C GLY A 325 16.72 7.39 3.89
N SER A 326 16.80 6.91 2.64
CA SER A 326 17.20 7.66 1.44
C SER A 326 18.60 8.32 1.47
N PRO A 327 19.72 7.57 1.39
CA PRO A 327 19.82 6.11 1.54
C PRO A 327 19.60 5.70 2.99
N LEU A 328 19.27 4.42 3.21
CA LEU A 328 19.19 3.87 4.56
C LEU A 328 20.53 4.06 5.26
N ALA A 329 20.55 4.65 6.44
CA ALA A 329 21.78 4.97 7.17
C ALA A 329 21.56 4.99 8.68
N ALA A 330 22.56 4.56 9.44
CA ALA A 330 22.60 4.83 10.88
C ALA A 330 23.52 6.00 11.19
N LEU A 331 23.02 6.89 12.02
CA LEU A 331 23.72 8.03 12.59
C LEU A 331 23.95 7.76 14.08
N ALA A 332 25.14 8.03 14.58
CA ALA A 332 25.34 8.15 16.02
C ALA A 332 24.68 9.42 16.55
N ALA A 333 24.53 9.52 17.87
CA ALA A 333 23.94 10.70 18.53
C ALA A 333 24.67 12.02 18.24
N ASP A 334 25.93 11.98 17.79
CA ASP A 334 26.75 13.12 17.38
C ASP A 334 26.63 13.46 15.88
N GLY A 335 25.81 12.72 15.12
CA GLY A 335 25.63 12.90 13.68
C GLY A 335 26.56 12.06 12.80
N THR A 336 27.53 11.35 13.38
CA THR A 336 28.47 10.52 12.62
C THR A 336 27.74 9.38 11.92
N VAL A 337 27.90 9.27 10.59
CA VAL A 337 27.39 8.13 9.82
C VAL A 337 28.18 6.88 10.17
N ARG A 338 27.50 5.85 10.70
CA ARG A 338 28.11 4.56 11.05
C ARG A 338 28.09 3.58 9.91
N TRP A 339 27.00 3.56 9.15
CA TRP A 339 26.84 2.73 7.97
C TRP A 339 25.77 3.32 7.06
N THR A 340 25.83 2.93 5.79
CA THR A 340 24.79 3.23 4.79
C THR A 340 24.46 1.98 4.00
N TYR A 341 23.24 1.92 3.48
CA TYR A 341 22.72 0.86 2.63
C TYR A 341 21.91 1.48 1.49
N ALA A 342 22.09 0.97 0.27
CA ALA A 342 21.45 1.53 -0.90
C ALA A 342 19.93 1.36 -0.85
N ASP A 343 19.20 2.47 -0.91
CA ASP A 343 17.74 2.52 -0.94
C ASP A 343 17.28 3.46 -2.06
N LYS A 344 17.41 2.99 -3.31
CA LYS A 344 17.21 3.82 -4.52
C LYS A 344 15.73 4.06 -4.83
N TRP A 345 14.86 3.19 -4.34
CA TRP A 345 13.44 3.19 -4.67
C TRP A 345 12.59 3.25 -3.39
N ALA A 346 13.01 4.07 -2.43
CA ALA A 346 12.30 4.30 -1.19
C ALA A 346 10.88 4.83 -1.44
N ASP A 347 9.95 4.54 -0.54
CA ASP A 347 8.53 4.90 -0.60
C ASP A 347 7.69 4.33 -1.75
N VAL A 348 6.39 4.66 -1.71
CA VAL A 348 5.40 4.27 -2.71
C VAL A 348 5.81 4.74 -4.11
N HIS A 349 6.15 6.02 -4.26
CA HIS A 349 6.48 6.62 -5.55
C HIS A 349 7.82 6.14 -6.11
N GLY A 350 8.83 5.90 -5.26
CA GLY A 350 10.08 5.28 -5.66
C GLY A 350 9.85 3.87 -6.22
N SER A 351 8.97 3.10 -5.57
CA SER A 351 8.65 1.73 -6.00
C SER A 351 7.94 1.64 -7.35
N HIS A 352 7.15 2.64 -7.74
CA HIS A 352 6.46 2.65 -9.05
C HIS A 352 7.41 2.64 -10.25
N ARG A 353 8.64 3.15 -10.04
CA ARG A 353 9.70 3.20 -11.06
C ARG A 353 10.81 2.17 -10.78
N ALA A 354 10.60 1.29 -9.79
CA ALA A 354 11.55 0.26 -9.45
C ALA A 354 11.43 -0.92 -10.42
N PRO A 355 12.55 -1.53 -10.84
CA PRO A 355 12.50 -2.81 -11.52
C PRO A 355 11.98 -3.89 -10.55
N ILE A 356 11.60 -5.04 -11.09
CA ILE A 356 11.43 -6.25 -10.28
C ILE A 356 12.79 -6.56 -9.65
N PRO A 357 12.86 -6.80 -8.32
CA PRO A 357 14.14 -7.05 -7.67
C PRO A 357 14.80 -8.30 -8.23
N GLU A 358 16.08 -8.18 -8.60
CA GLU A 358 16.90 -9.31 -9.07
C GLU A 358 17.66 -10.00 -7.92
N ARG A 359 17.71 -9.34 -6.76
CA ARG A 359 18.42 -9.80 -5.57
C ARG A 359 17.54 -9.67 -4.34
N ASP A 360 17.74 -10.56 -3.38
CA ASP A 360 16.99 -10.56 -2.13
C ASP A 360 17.24 -9.29 -1.30
N ASP A 361 18.46 -8.74 -1.37
CA ASP A 361 18.87 -7.57 -0.60
C ASP A 361 18.56 -6.24 -1.30
N GLN A 362 17.94 -6.27 -2.49
CA GLN A 362 17.53 -5.07 -3.21
C GLN A 362 16.27 -4.46 -2.57
N LEU A 363 16.45 -3.32 -1.90
CA LEU A 363 15.36 -2.56 -1.30
C LEU A 363 14.48 -1.91 -2.36
N VAL A 364 13.19 -2.25 -2.34
CA VAL A 364 12.16 -1.68 -3.22
C VAL A 364 10.99 -1.23 -2.37
N GLY A 365 10.71 0.07 -2.39
CA GLY A 365 9.53 0.67 -1.78
C GLY A 365 9.52 0.67 -0.28
N THR A 366 10.64 0.93 0.41
CA THR A 366 10.71 0.93 1.88
C THR A 366 9.71 1.92 2.49
N LEU A 367 8.90 1.45 3.44
CA LEU A 367 7.78 2.23 4.01
C LEU A 367 8.02 2.67 5.44
N SER A 368 8.13 1.75 6.39
CA SER A 368 8.29 2.04 7.82
C SER A 368 9.06 0.92 8.50
N CYS A 369 9.66 1.24 9.65
CA CYS A 369 9.99 0.23 10.62
C CYS A 369 8.68 -0.21 11.26
N ILE A 370 8.44 -1.52 11.31
CA ILE A 370 7.26 -2.09 11.93
C ILE A 370 7.58 -2.84 13.22
N GLY A 371 8.77 -2.63 13.78
CA GLY A 371 9.13 -3.19 15.07
C GLY A 371 10.56 -3.71 15.12
N THR A 372 10.96 -4.12 16.32
CA THR A 372 12.30 -4.63 16.60
C THR A 372 12.22 -5.89 17.46
N ALA A 373 13.27 -6.70 17.39
CA ALA A 373 13.39 -7.90 18.20
C ALA A 373 14.84 -8.12 18.62
N LYS A 374 15.03 -8.65 19.83
CA LYS A 374 16.34 -9.12 20.28
C LYS A 374 16.60 -10.49 19.67
N THR A 375 17.78 -10.69 19.09
CA THR A 375 18.17 -11.97 18.50
C THR A 375 19.55 -12.39 19.01
N PRO A 376 19.91 -13.69 18.90
CA PRO A 376 21.24 -14.17 19.27
C PRO A 376 22.40 -13.50 18.51
N PHE A 377 22.11 -12.82 17.40
CA PHE A 377 23.08 -12.20 16.50
C PHE A 377 22.94 -10.67 16.41
N GLY A 378 22.19 -10.05 17.33
CA GLY A 378 22.01 -8.60 17.41
C GLY A 378 20.55 -8.17 17.53
N LYS A 379 20.31 -6.88 17.76
CA LYS A 379 18.95 -6.32 17.67
C LYS A 379 18.58 -6.20 16.20
N VAL A 380 17.45 -6.78 15.81
CA VAL A 380 16.93 -6.75 14.44
C VAL A 380 15.76 -5.80 14.37
N PHE A 381 15.68 -5.03 13.29
CA PHE A 381 14.51 -4.25 12.93
C PHE A 381 13.95 -4.70 11.58
N ALA A 382 12.65 -4.50 11.40
CA ALA A 382 11.92 -4.98 10.23
C ALA A 382 11.34 -3.80 9.44
N LEU A 383 11.71 -3.69 8.17
CA LEU A 383 11.24 -2.66 7.23
C LEU A 383 10.23 -3.25 6.26
N ASN A 384 8.96 -2.86 6.35
CA ASN A 384 7.97 -3.24 5.36
C ASN A 384 8.14 -2.45 4.06
N SER A 385 7.55 -2.96 2.98
CA SER A 385 7.68 -2.38 1.65
C SER A 385 6.37 -2.32 0.88
N ASN A 386 6.26 -1.32 0.00
CA ASN A 386 5.10 -1.09 -0.85
C ASN A 386 4.84 -2.24 -1.82
N MET A 387 5.86 -3.03 -2.15
CA MET A 387 5.74 -4.18 -3.06
C MET A 387 5.61 -5.51 -2.29
N GLY A 388 5.20 -5.46 -1.02
CA GLY A 388 4.79 -6.64 -0.25
C GLY A 388 5.91 -7.44 0.40
N ARG A 389 7.17 -6.97 0.30
CA ARG A 389 8.32 -7.57 0.96
C ARG A 389 8.56 -6.95 2.33
N LEU A 390 9.20 -7.72 3.20
CA LEU A 390 9.72 -7.27 4.49
C LEU A 390 11.23 -7.47 4.49
N PHE A 391 11.99 -6.48 4.93
CA PHE A 391 13.45 -6.58 5.01
C PHE A 391 13.88 -6.56 6.48
N LEU A 392 14.71 -7.54 6.86
CA LEU A 392 15.27 -7.64 8.21
C LEU A 392 16.72 -7.18 8.19
N PHE A 393 17.05 -6.30 9.11
CA PHE A 393 18.40 -5.76 9.30
C PHE A 393 18.77 -5.80 10.77
N THR A 394 20.04 -6.02 11.08
CA THR A 394 20.57 -5.70 12.40
C THR A 394 20.78 -4.20 12.53
N THR A 395 20.68 -3.65 13.75
CA THR A 395 20.86 -2.21 14.01
C THR A 395 22.26 -1.70 13.64
N ASP A 396 23.27 -2.57 13.62
CA ASP A 396 24.63 -2.28 13.15
C ASP A 396 24.82 -2.39 11.63
N GLY A 397 23.76 -2.64 10.86
CA GLY A 397 23.72 -2.40 9.41
C GLY A 397 23.87 -3.63 8.53
N LEU A 398 23.78 -4.84 9.09
CA LEU A 398 23.84 -6.08 8.29
C LEU A 398 22.44 -6.45 7.80
N PHE A 399 22.33 -6.72 6.50
CA PHE A 399 21.15 -7.36 5.93
C PHE A 399 21.05 -8.81 6.42
N VAL A 400 19.89 -9.18 6.94
CA VAL A 400 19.64 -10.53 7.48
C VAL A 400 18.90 -11.37 6.46
N ALA A 401 17.72 -10.90 6.03
CA ALA A 401 16.87 -11.62 5.10
C ALA A 401 15.78 -10.71 4.51
N SER A 402 15.24 -11.10 3.37
CA SER A 402 13.92 -10.66 2.94
C SER A 402 12.88 -11.72 3.26
N VAL A 403 11.75 -11.31 3.82
CA VAL A 403 10.58 -12.14 4.07
C VAL A 403 9.49 -11.72 3.08
N PHE A 404 8.72 -12.70 2.58
CA PHE A 404 7.75 -12.55 1.49
C PHE A 404 8.37 -12.22 0.12
N GLN A 405 7.55 -12.37 -0.91
CA GLN A 405 7.88 -12.08 -2.31
C GLN A 405 7.40 -10.69 -2.73
N ASP A 406 8.04 -10.13 -3.75
CA ASP A 406 7.53 -8.95 -4.44
C ASP A 406 6.18 -9.30 -5.07
N CYS A 407 5.16 -8.43 -4.93
CA CYS A 407 3.81 -8.71 -5.46
C CYS A 407 3.77 -8.88 -6.98
N ARG A 408 4.80 -8.43 -7.69
CA ARG A 408 4.89 -8.63 -9.13
C ARG A 408 5.30 -10.04 -9.53
N ILE A 409 5.81 -10.85 -8.60
CA ILE A 409 6.29 -12.22 -8.86
C ILE A 409 5.68 -13.27 -7.93
N GLY A 410 5.30 -12.88 -6.72
CA GLY A 410 4.66 -13.76 -5.74
C GLY A 410 3.16 -13.86 -5.99
N PRO A 411 2.51 -14.99 -5.65
CA PRO A 411 1.06 -15.08 -5.68
C PRO A 411 0.44 -14.10 -4.68
N ASP A 412 -0.51 -13.29 -5.18
CA ASP A 412 -1.33 -12.37 -4.37
C ASP A 412 -2.28 -13.10 -3.40
N SER A 413 -2.49 -14.40 -3.60
CA SER A 413 -3.38 -15.20 -2.75
C SER A 413 -2.61 -15.89 -1.63
N TRP A 414 -3.01 -15.55 -0.41
CA TRP A 414 -2.77 -16.40 0.75
C TRP A 414 -3.41 -17.77 0.51
N PRO A 415 -2.91 -18.85 1.14
CA PRO A 415 -3.54 -20.16 1.04
C PRO A 415 -5.05 -20.10 1.29
N ALA A 416 -5.84 -20.71 0.39
CA ALA A 416 -7.31 -20.68 0.47
C ALA A 416 -7.84 -21.21 1.81
N GLU A 417 -7.13 -22.17 2.42
CA GLU A 417 -7.33 -22.59 3.80
C GLU A 417 -6.09 -22.26 4.63
N MET A 418 -6.25 -21.35 5.59
CA MET A 418 -5.19 -21.02 6.54
C MET A 418 -5.17 -22.03 7.69
N LYS A 419 -4.21 -22.96 7.64
CA LYS A 419 -3.93 -23.91 8.73
C LYS A 419 -2.73 -23.44 9.54
N ARG A 420 -2.80 -23.58 10.86
CA ARG A 420 -1.66 -23.30 11.74
C ARG A 420 -0.45 -24.16 11.31
N GLY A 421 0.70 -23.53 11.13
CA GLY A 421 1.92 -24.20 10.66
C GLY A 421 2.02 -24.36 9.14
N ALA A 422 1.03 -23.89 8.36
CA ALA A 422 1.16 -23.84 6.91
C ALA A 422 2.34 -22.91 6.53
N PRO A 423 3.23 -23.35 5.62
CA PRO A 423 4.33 -22.52 5.18
C PRO A 423 3.80 -21.33 4.37
N LEU A 424 4.26 -20.13 4.72
CA LEU A 424 3.99 -18.90 3.96
C LEU A 424 5.22 -18.45 3.15
N GLY A 425 6.21 -19.33 3.00
CA GLY A 425 7.35 -19.08 2.12
C GLY A 425 6.87 -18.92 0.67
N GLY A 426 7.15 -17.77 0.07
CA GLY A 426 6.77 -17.48 -1.32
C GLY A 426 5.52 -16.63 -1.50
N VAL A 427 4.73 -16.34 -0.45
CA VAL A 427 3.58 -15.42 -0.59
C VAL A 427 4.06 -13.97 -0.64
N THR A 428 3.26 -13.08 -1.24
CA THR A 428 3.45 -11.64 -1.12
C THR A 428 2.45 -11.03 -0.12
N MET A 429 2.81 -9.89 0.50
CA MET A 429 1.84 -9.06 1.22
C MET A 429 1.03 -8.14 0.30
N GLY A 430 1.27 -8.22 -1.02
CA GLY A 430 0.61 -7.38 -2.02
C GLY A 430 1.19 -5.96 -2.10
N GLY A 431 0.62 -5.16 -2.99
CA GLY A 431 0.90 -3.72 -3.04
C GLY A 431 0.39 -2.98 -1.80
N GLU A 432 0.98 -1.84 -1.46
CA GLU A 432 0.43 -0.89 -0.48
C GLU A 432 0.31 -1.45 0.96
N TRP A 433 1.23 -2.33 1.35
CA TRP A 433 1.32 -2.84 2.72
C TRP A 433 1.98 -1.81 3.66
N PHE A 434 1.18 -0.89 4.21
CA PHE A 434 1.65 0.23 5.03
C PHE A 434 1.90 -0.06 6.51
N GLY A 435 1.36 -1.17 7.01
CA GLY A 435 1.36 -1.50 8.44
C GLY A 435 2.08 -2.77 8.80
N GLY A 436 1.70 -3.31 9.95
CA GLY A 436 2.25 -4.52 10.54
C GLY A 436 2.97 -4.28 11.86
N TYR A 437 3.36 -5.36 12.51
CA TYR A 437 4.10 -5.33 13.76
C TYR A 437 5.06 -6.52 13.87
N PHE A 438 6.35 -6.30 14.07
CA PHE A 438 7.38 -7.33 14.26
C PHE A 438 7.85 -7.33 15.70
N PHE A 439 7.80 -8.50 16.35
CA PHE A 439 8.20 -8.64 17.74
C PHE A 439 8.73 -10.04 18.06
N GLN A 440 9.46 -10.12 19.16
CA GLN A 440 9.76 -11.38 19.83
C GLN A 440 8.82 -11.54 21.03
N SER A 441 8.22 -12.72 21.18
CA SER A 441 7.52 -13.08 22.40
C SER A 441 8.55 -13.36 23.51
N GLU A 442 8.61 -12.50 24.53
CA GLU A 442 9.54 -12.65 25.66
C GLU A 442 9.37 -14.00 26.40
N PRO A 443 8.14 -14.50 26.64
CA PRO A 443 7.96 -15.78 27.33
C PRO A 443 8.47 -17.01 26.56
N THR A 444 8.49 -16.95 25.22
CA THR A 444 8.78 -18.13 24.38
C THR A 444 10.06 -18.00 23.56
N GLY A 445 10.58 -16.78 23.38
CA GLY A 445 11.67 -16.47 22.47
C GLY A 445 11.30 -16.55 20.99
N GLU A 446 10.07 -16.93 20.64
CA GLU A 446 9.58 -17.03 19.27
C GLU A 446 9.36 -15.64 18.64
N TYR A 447 9.54 -15.56 17.33
CA TYR A 447 9.40 -14.32 16.57
C TYR A 447 8.10 -14.31 15.78
N TYR A 448 7.44 -13.16 15.77
CA TYR A 448 6.13 -13.01 15.16
C TYR A 448 6.03 -11.72 14.35
N LEU A 449 5.17 -11.77 13.35
CA LEU A 449 4.77 -10.66 12.50
C LEU A 449 3.25 -10.56 12.51
N ILE A 450 2.71 -9.36 12.70
CA ILE A 450 1.35 -9.05 12.29
C ILE A 450 1.41 -8.46 10.89
N ALA A 451 0.76 -9.08 9.91
CA ALA A 451 0.73 -8.60 8.53
C ALA A 451 -0.57 -8.95 7.80
N GLY A 452 -0.86 -8.25 6.70
CA GLY A 452 -2.06 -8.40 5.88
C GLY A 452 -2.62 -7.05 5.42
N GLY A 453 -3.35 -7.03 4.31
CA GLY A 453 -3.92 -5.80 3.76
C GLY A 453 -5.26 -5.39 4.40
N THR A 454 -6.19 -6.35 4.49
CA THR A 454 -7.56 -6.17 5.01
C THR A 454 -7.82 -6.93 6.30
N SER A 455 -6.83 -7.69 6.80
CA SER A 455 -6.88 -8.41 8.07
C SER A 455 -5.55 -8.27 8.81
N TYR A 456 -5.58 -8.46 10.13
CA TYR A 456 -4.39 -8.64 10.95
C TYR A 456 -4.13 -10.15 11.10
N ASN A 457 -3.14 -10.66 10.37
CA ASN A 457 -2.75 -12.07 10.49
C ASN A 457 -1.50 -12.16 11.35
N LEU A 458 -1.56 -12.98 12.41
CA LEU A 458 -0.40 -13.26 13.25
C LEU A 458 0.39 -14.44 12.66
N ILE A 459 1.60 -14.16 12.21
CA ILE A 459 2.49 -15.07 11.50
C ILE A 459 3.71 -15.34 12.37
N ARG A 460 4.08 -16.60 12.55
CA ARG A 460 5.35 -16.95 13.20
C ARG A 460 6.47 -16.90 12.17
N LEU A 461 7.59 -16.28 12.52
CA LEU A 461 8.81 -16.24 11.71
C LEU A 461 9.79 -17.30 12.23
N ASP A 462 9.92 -18.38 11.48
CA ASP A 462 10.85 -19.47 11.77
C ASP A 462 12.27 -19.19 11.25
N GLY A 463 13.27 -19.88 11.79
CA GLY A 463 14.67 -19.82 11.31
C GLY A 463 15.55 -18.76 11.96
N MET A 464 14.98 -17.74 12.63
CA MET A 464 15.76 -16.69 13.30
C MET A 464 16.76 -17.25 14.33
N ALA A 465 16.39 -18.29 15.10
CA ALA A 465 17.30 -18.93 16.06
C ALA A 465 18.49 -19.66 15.41
N THR A 466 18.45 -19.91 14.10
CA THR A 466 19.50 -20.64 13.36
C THR A 466 20.51 -19.72 12.67
N VAL A 467 20.19 -18.43 12.53
CA VAL A 467 21.08 -17.43 11.95
C VAL A 467 22.25 -17.18 12.91
N LYS A 468 23.46 -17.13 12.35
CA LYS A 468 24.70 -16.88 13.10
C LYS A 468 25.52 -15.80 12.39
N PRO A 469 26.11 -14.86 13.13
CA PRO A 469 27.03 -13.90 12.54
C PRO A 469 28.26 -14.65 12.03
N LEU A 470 28.77 -14.26 10.88
CA LEU A 470 30.08 -14.72 10.44
C LEU A 470 31.15 -14.11 11.35
N PRO A 471 32.25 -14.83 11.65
CA PRO A 471 33.37 -14.24 12.38
C PRO A 471 33.84 -12.97 11.67
N ALA A 472 34.09 -11.92 12.44
CA ALA A 472 34.65 -10.68 11.91
C ALA A 472 35.95 -10.99 11.18
N THR A 473 35.93 -10.85 9.85
CA THR A 473 37.06 -11.21 8.98
C THR A 473 37.56 -9.93 8.35
N ALA A 474 38.82 -9.59 8.60
CA ALA A 474 39.45 -8.45 7.94
C ALA A 474 39.59 -8.77 6.45
N PHE A 475 38.97 -7.95 5.60
CA PHE A 475 39.13 -8.00 4.16
C PHE A 475 40.05 -6.87 3.72
N ALA A 476 41.22 -7.21 3.18
CA ALA A 476 42.15 -6.23 2.62
C ALA A 476 41.95 -6.15 1.10
N TYR A 477 41.92 -4.94 0.57
CA TYR A 477 41.87 -4.67 -0.86
C TYR A 477 42.93 -3.64 -1.24
N THR A 478 43.45 -3.73 -2.46
CA THR A 478 44.40 -2.74 -2.98
C THR A 478 43.66 -1.56 -3.61
N ALA A 479 44.37 -0.44 -3.80
CA ALA A 479 43.81 0.72 -4.49
C ALA A 479 43.38 0.37 -5.93
N GLU A 480 44.11 -0.51 -6.61
CA GLU A 480 43.80 -0.98 -7.96
C GLU A 480 42.52 -1.81 -7.98
N GLN A 481 42.31 -2.68 -6.99
CA GLN A 481 41.08 -3.47 -6.85
C GLN A 481 39.87 -2.57 -6.59
N PHE A 482 40.04 -1.52 -5.78
CA PHE A 482 39.00 -0.53 -5.53
C PHE A 482 38.65 0.22 -6.83
N ALA A 483 39.64 0.75 -7.55
CA ALA A 483 39.43 1.45 -8.82
C ALA A 483 38.79 0.55 -9.89
N ALA A 484 39.16 -0.74 -9.93
CA ALA A 484 38.54 -1.71 -10.82
C ALA A 484 37.07 -1.96 -10.48
N ALA A 485 36.72 -2.03 -9.18
CA ALA A 485 35.34 -2.15 -8.72
C ALA A 485 34.51 -0.90 -9.06
N GLU A 486 35.07 0.31 -8.89
CA GLU A 486 34.43 1.56 -9.31
C GLU A 486 34.18 1.59 -10.83
N LYS A 487 35.17 1.20 -11.64
CA LYS A 487 35.01 1.13 -13.10
C LYS A 487 33.97 0.09 -13.52
N LEU A 488 33.84 -1.01 -12.78
CA LEU A 488 32.78 -2.00 -13.00
C LEU A 488 31.39 -1.43 -12.66
N GLN A 489 31.27 -0.70 -11.54
CA GLN A 489 30.05 0.02 -11.18
C GLN A 489 29.64 1.04 -12.25
N GLN A 490 30.58 1.87 -12.72
CA GLN A 490 30.34 2.86 -13.77
C GLN A 490 29.89 2.21 -15.09
N ARG A 491 30.54 1.12 -15.52
CA ARG A 491 30.13 0.38 -16.72
C ARG A 491 28.72 -0.19 -16.60
N ARG A 492 28.37 -0.76 -15.44
CA ARG A 492 27.01 -1.27 -15.18
C ARG A 492 25.97 -0.14 -15.21
N ALA A 493 26.28 1.00 -14.61
CA ALA A 493 25.41 2.18 -14.63
C ALA A 493 25.20 2.73 -16.06
N ALA A 494 26.27 2.82 -16.86
CA ALA A 494 26.20 3.27 -18.25
C ALA A 494 25.42 2.30 -19.15
N ALA A 495 25.56 0.98 -18.94
CA ALA A 495 24.78 -0.02 -19.68
C ALA A 495 23.28 0.07 -19.36
N ALA A 496 22.92 0.39 -18.11
CA ALA A 496 21.52 0.54 -17.70
C ALA A 496 20.82 1.79 -18.29
N THR A 497 21.58 2.79 -18.72
CA THR A 497 21.06 4.05 -19.31
C THR A 497 21.26 4.16 -20.82
N ALA A 498 21.86 3.15 -21.45
CA ALA A 498 22.10 3.15 -22.89
C ALA A 498 20.78 3.07 -23.67
N SER A 499 20.64 3.93 -24.69
CA SER A 499 19.50 3.87 -25.61
C SER A 499 19.49 2.54 -26.35
N LYS A 500 18.38 1.81 -26.26
CA LYS A 500 18.22 0.52 -26.93
C LYS A 500 17.72 0.73 -28.36
N THR A 501 18.27 -0.02 -29.30
CA THR A 501 17.90 0.05 -30.73
C THR A 501 17.40 -1.31 -31.22
N LEU A 502 16.30 -1.30 -31.98
CA LEU A 502 15.70 -2.46 -32.64
C LEU A 502 15.65 -2.19 -34.15
N ALA A 503 16.09 -3.16 -34.95
CA ALA A 503 15.94 -3.10 -36.40
C ALA A 503 14.53 -3.55 -36.78
N VAL A 504 13.82 -2.74 -37.58
CA VAL A 504 12.55 -3.12 -38.20
C VAL A 504 12.87 -3.65 -39.59
N ALA A 505 12.67 -4.95 -39.78
CA ALA A 505 12.99 -5.60 -41.04
C ALA A 505 11.95 -5.30 -42.10
N ARG A 506 12.40 -5.14 -43.35
CA ARG A 506 11.53 -5.08 -44.52
C ARG A 506 11.36 -6.48 -45.11
N LEU A 507 10.12 -6.95 -45.18
CA LEU A 507 9.78 -8.27 -45.71
C LEU A 507 9.46 -8.17 -47.20
N ALA A 508 9.79 -9.22 -47.95
CA ALA A 508 9.56 -9.29 -49.39
C ALA A 508 8.07 -9.46 -49.76
N GLY A 509 7.23 -9.87 -48.80
CA GLY A 509 5.81 -10.10 -48.98
C GLY A 509 5.12 -10.37 -47.64
N PRO A 510 3.81 -10.64 -47.67
CA PRO A 510 3.03 -10.85 -46.46
C PRO A 510 3.41 -12.15 -45.74
N VAL A 511 3.34 -12.10 -44.42
CA VAL A 511 3.62 -13.23 -43.50
C VAL A 511 2.31 -13.93 -43.16
N LYS A 512 2.36 -15.26 -42.99
CA LYS A 512 1.18 -16.02 -42.60
C LYS A 512 1.05 -16.02 -41.08
N ILE A 513 -0.01 -15.40 -40.58
CA ILE A 513 -0.26 -15.29 -39.13
C ILE A 513 -0.81 -16.61 -38.58
N ASP A 514 0.08 -17.50 -38.14
CA ASP A 514 -0.26 -18.81 -37.57
C ASP A 514 0.44 -19.11 -36.24
N GLY A 515 1.17 -18.13 -35.69
CA GLY A 515 1.83 -18.21 -34.40
C GLY A 515 3.16 -18.96 -34.42
N ASN A 516 3.58 -19.48 -35.58
CA ASN A 516 4.95 -19.92 -35.80
C ASN A 516 5.83 -18.70 -36.09
N LEU A 517 6.98 -18.63 -35.42
CA LEU A 517 7.89 -17.48 -35.54
C LEU A 517 9.10 -17.76 -36.45
N ASP A 518 9.14 -18.90 -37.14
CA ASP A 518 10.26 -19.31 -38.01
C ASP A 518 10.49 -18.36 -39.19
N GLU A 519 9.49 -17.57 -39.58
CA GLU A 519 9.58 -16.56 -40.64
C GLU A 519 10.42 -15.34 -40.21
N TYR A 520 10.71 -15.20 -38.92
CA TYR A 520 11.53 -14.13 -38.36
C TYR A 520 12.91 -14.68 -37.99
N ALA A 521 13.95 -14.14 -38.62
CA ALA A 521 15.32 -14.56 -38.34
C ALA A 521 15.70 -14.28 -36.86
N PRO A 522 16.37 -15.22 -36.15
CA PRO A 522 16.63 -15.10 -34.71
C PRO A 522 17.34 -13.81 -34.29
N GLU A 523 18.24 -13.28 -35.11
CA GLU A 523 18.99 -12.05 -34.87
C GLU A 523 18.13 -10.78 -34.89
N ARG A 524 16.86 -10.88 -35.33
CA ARG A 524 15.90 -9.77 -35.33
C ARG A 524 15.16 -9.62 -34.01
N PHE A 525 15.23 -10.63 -33.15
CA PHE A 525 14.60 -10.57 -31.84
C PHE A 525 15.44 -9.76 -30.87
N VAL A 526 14.79 -8.84 -30.16
CA VAL A 526 15.35 -8.28 -28.92
C VAL A 526 14.77 -9.05 -27.74
N GLU A 527 15.59 -9.27 -26.72
CA GLU A 527 15.21 -10.04 -25.54
C GLU A 527 15.18 -9.13 -24.31
N TRP A 528 14.26 -9.42 -23.39
CA TRP A 528 14.18 -8.77 -22.10
C TRP A 528 13.57 -9.70 -21.04
N SER A 529 13.90 -9.42 -19.79
CA SER A 529 13.43 -10.20 -18.65
C SER A 529 13.35 -9.36 -17.39
N ALA A 530 12.47 -9.75 -16.47
CA ALA A 530 12.42 -9.21 -15.12
C ALA A 530 11.90 -10.28 -14.16
N GLY A 531 12.71 -10.67 -13.17
CA GLY A 531 12.39 -11.80 -12.30
C GLY A 531 12.16 -13.10 -13.10
N PRO A 532 11.01 -13.80 -12.91
CA PRO A 532 10.72 -15.01 -13.65
C PRO A 532 10.34 -14.75 -15.12
N TYR A 533 9.89 -13.54 -15.45
CA TYR A 533 9.33 -13.20 -16.74
C TYR A 533 10.41 -13.01 -17.79
N LYS A 534 10.21 -13.64 -18.94
CA LYS A 534 11.09 -13.56 -20.09
C LYS A 534 10.28 -13.32 -21.34
N ALA A 535 10.77 -12.46 -22.21
CA ALA A 535 10.17 -12.24 -23.51
C ALA A 535 11.26 -11.93 -24.53
N ARG A 536 10.98 -12.30 -25.76
CA ARG A 536 11.67 -11.75 -26.92
C ARG A 536 10.64 -11.29 -27.94
N GLY A 537 10.99 -10.26 -28.71
CA GLY A 537 10.09 -9.66 -29.68
C GLY A 537 10.82 -9.17 -30.91
N ALA A 538 10.15 -9.24 -32.06
CA ALA A 538 10.62 -8.71 -33.33
C ALA A 538 9.50 -7.90 -34.01
N VAL A 539 9.90 -6.90 -34.79
CA VAL A 539 9.01 -6.04 -35.57
C VAL A 539 9.47 -6.03 -37.02
N ALA A 540 8.54 -6.19 -37.95
CA ALA A 540 8.82 -6.15 -39.38
C ALA A 540 7.70 -5.48 -40.17
N THR A 541 7.93 -5.16 -41.43
CA THR A 541 6.90 -4.58 -42.31
C THR A 541 7.10 -4.99 -43.77
N ASP A 542 6.01 -5.18 -44.51
CA ASP A 542 6.01 -5.31 -45.97
C ASP A 542 5.62 -4.01 -46.68
N GLY A 543 5.40 -2.93 -45.93
CA GLY A 543 4.91 -1.63 -46.42
C GLY A 543 3.39 -1.45 -46.40
N ALA A 544 2.61 -2.52 -46.19
CA ALA A 544 1.16 -2.46 -45.99
C ALA A 544 0.76 -2.77 -44.53
N SER A 545 1.46 -3.73 -43.92
CA SER A 545 1.24 -4.18 -42.54
C SER A 545 2.50 -4.03 -41.69
N LEU A 546 2.28 -3.81 -40.39
CA LEU A 546 3.28 -3.98 -39.35
C LEU A 546 3.10 -5.37 -38.74
N TYR A 547 4.17 -6.16 -38.75
CA TYR A 547 4.22 -7.50 -38.20
C TYR A 547 4.87 -7.47 -36.82
N LEU A 548 4.25 -8.18 -35.88
CA LEU A 548 4.72 -8.33 -34.51
C LEU A 548 4.85 -9.82 -34.19
N ALA A 549 6.02 -10.20 -33.69
CA ALA A 549 6.30 -11.54 -33.21
C ALA A 549 6.77 -11.45 -31.76
N TYR A 550 6.07 -12.10 -30.84
CA TYR A 550 6.45 -12.20 -29.43
C TYR A 550 6.55 -13.66 -29.02
N ASP A 551 7.56 -13.94 -28.22
CA ASP A 551 7.80 -15.25 -27.63
C ASP A 551 8.00 -15.07 -26.13
N VAL A 552 6.98 -15.46 -25.36
CA VAL A 552 6.85 -15.18 -23.92
C VAL A 552 7.06 -16.46 -23.11
N ALA A 553 7.78 -16.34 -21.99
CA ALA A 553 8.05 -17.42 -21.06
C ALA A 553 8.08 -16.92 -19.60
N GLY A 554 8.02 -17.85 -18.66
CA GLY A 554 8.00 -17.53 -17.22
C GLY A 554 6.62 -17.13 -16.70
N ASP A 555 5.58 -17.42 -17.48
CA ASP A 555 4.19 -17.18 -17.13
C ASP A 555 3.56 -18.49 -16.64
N ALA A 556 3.16 -18.52 -15.36
CA ALA A 556 2.56 -19.70 -14.77
C ALA A 556 1.13 -19.97 -15.31
N ASN A 557 0.43 -18.95 -15.81
CA ASN A 557 -0.97 -19.02 -16.21
C ASN A 557 -1.19 -18.34 -17.59
N PRO A 558 -0.51 -18.82 -18.65
CA PRO A 558 -0.42 -18.10 -19.91
C PRO A 558 -1.77 -17.90 -20.59
N MET A 559 -2.08 -16.64 -20.86
CA MET A 559 -3.28 -16.13 -21.52
C MET A 559 -4.57 -16.52 -20.77
N VAL A 560 -4.52 -16.56 -19.44
CA VAL A 560 -5.72 -16.59 -18.60
C VAL A 560 -6.22 -15.14 -18.47
N ASN A 561 -7.29 -14.81 -19.18
CA ASN A 561 -7.81 -13.45 -19.28
C ASN A 561 -9.29 -13.42 -18.93
N GLY A 562 -9.67 -12.61 -17.93
CA GLY A 562 -11.04 -12.42 -17.48
C GLY A 562 -11.68 -11.09 -17.95
N GLY A 563 -10.93 -10.28 -18.69
CA GLY A 563 -11.37 -8.98 -19.19
C GLY A 563 -12.56 -9.03 -20.14
N GLN A 564 -13.55 -8.16 -19.89
CA GLN A 564 -14.74 -8.00 -20.74
C GLN A 564 -14.86 -6.59 -21.35
N ASP A 565 -14.12 -5.61 -20.82
CA ASP A 565 -14.09 -4.25 -21.37
C ASP A 565 -12.88 -4.09 -22.28
N VAL A 566 -13.13 -3.98 -23.58
CA VAL A 566 -12.11 -3.74 -24.62
C VAL A 566 -11.21 -2.55 -24.29
N ASN A 567 -11.72 -1.54 -23.59
CA ASN A 567 -10.96 -0.34 -23.27
C ASN A 567 -9.96 -0.57 -22.12
N GLN A 568 -10.16 -1.61 -21.31
CA GLN A 568 -9.41 -1.88 -20.07
C GLN A 568 -8.67 -3.22 -20.09
N LEU A 569 -8.52 -3.87 -21.25
CA LEU A 569 -7.84 -5.17 -21.33
C LEU A 569 -6.42 -5.17 -20.76
N PHE A 570 -5.72 -4.04 -20.77
CA PHE A 570 -4.38 -3.90 -20.17
C PHE A 570 -4.34 -4.08 -18.65
N ILE A 571 -5.49 -4.16 -17.97
CA ILE A 571 -5.57 -4.40 -16.52
C ILE A 571 -6.19 -5.74 -16.12
N THR A 572 -6.70 -6.53 -17.08
CA THR A 572 -7.55 -7.70 -16.82
C THR A 572 -7.06 -8.96 -17.56
N GLY A 573 -5.74 -9.22 -17.53
CA GLY A 573 -5.17 -10.43 -18.12
C GLY A 573 -3.82 -10.20 -18.81
N ASP A 574 -3.28 -11.26 -19.41
CA ASP A 574 -2.03 -11.20 -20.16
C ASP A 574 -2.19 -10.41 -21.46
N ALA A 575 -1.14 -9.70 -21.84
CA ALA A 575 -1.11 -8.99 -23.11
C ALA A 575 0.33 -8.79 -23.59
N VAL A 576 0.52 -8.67 -24.90
CA VAL A 576 1.72 -8.05 -25.46
C VAL A 576 1.40 -6.63 -25.87
N ASP A 577 2.40 -5.76 -25.79
CA ASP A 577 2.24 -4.31 -25.89
C ASP A 577 3.31 -3.74 -26.83
N LEU A 578 2.88 -2.90 -27.76
CA LEU A 578 3.72 -2.07 -28.61
C LEU A 578 3.41 -0.60 -28.31
N GLN A 579 4.40 0.15 -27.84
CA GLN A 579 4.34 1.61 -27.82
C GLN A 579 5.14 2.16 -28.98
N LEU A 580 4.57 3.06 -29.77
CA LEU A 580 5.16 3.56 -31.01
C LEU A 580 4.88 5.05 -31.18
N GLY A 581 5.92 5.81 -31.51
CA GLY A 581 5.80 7.17 -32.02
C GLY A 581 5.94 7.16 -33.54
N THR A 582 4.86 7.46 -34.26
CA THR A 582 4.82 7.38 -35.73
C THR A 582 5.44 8.58 -36.43
N ASP A 583 5.68 9.68 -35.72
CA ASP A 583 6.34 10.88 -36.23
C ASP A 583 7.85 10.85 -35.92
N PRO A 584 8.74 10.72 -36.93
CA PRO A 584 10.18 10.69 -36.72
C PRO A 584 10.77 12.08 -36.43
N ALA A 585 9.98 13.16 -36.58
CA ALA A 585 10.39 14.53 -36.26
C ALA A 585 10.02 14.95 -34.83
N ALA A 586 9.20 14.16 -34.12
CA ALA A 586 8.86 14.42 -32.72
C ALA A 586 10.12 14.38 -31.84
N ASP A 587 10.18 15.27 -30.85
CA ASP A 587 11.30 15.33 -29.91
C ASP A 587 11.52 13.96 -29.23
N PRO A 588 12.69 13.31 -29.42
CA PRO A 588 12.97 12.00 -28.84
C PRO A 588 13.09 12.01 -27.31
N GLN A 589 13.20 13.19 -26.69
CA GLN A 589 13.25 13.39 -25.23
C GLN A 589 11.92 13.82 -24.61
N ARG A 590 10.83 13.86 -25.39
CA ARG A 590 9.50 14.23 -24.88
C ARG A 590 9.04 13.30 -23.76
N THR A 591 8.54 13.88 -22.68
CA THR A 591 7.97 13.14 -21.54
C THR A 591 6.49 12.86 -21.70
N ASP A 592 5.77 13.73 -22.42
CA ASP A 592 4.34 13.60 -22.70
C ASP A 592 4.08 13.13 -24.13
N PRO A 593 3.03 12.33 -24.36
CA PRO A 593 2.68 11.86 -25.69
C PRO A 593 2.15 12.98 -26.59
N VAL A 594 2.59 12.96 -27.84
CA VAL A 594 2.20 13.90 -28.91
C VAL A 594 1.35 13.21 -29.97
N PRO A 595 0.71 13.93 -30.92
CA PRO A 595 0.04 13.28 -32.05
C PRO A 595 0.97 12.29 -32.76
N GLY A 596 0.50 11.07 -32.99
CA GLY A 596 1.30 9.97 -33.55
C GLY A 596 1.88 9.01 -32.50
N ASP A 597 1.89 9.38 -31.22
CA ASP A 597 2.16 8.43 -30.15
C ASP A 597 0.94 7.54 -29.91
N LEU A 598 1.18 6.24 -29.97
CA LEU A 598 0.15 5.22 -29.80
C LEU A 598 0.63 4.05 -28.95
N ARG A 599 -0.34 3.33 -28.40
CA ARG A 599 -0.16 2.04 -27.77
C ARG A 599 -1.05 1.03 -28.46
N LEU A 600 -0.48 -0.07 -28.91
CA LEU A 600 -1.16 -1.20 -29.48
C LEU A 600 -1.01 -2.38 -28.52
N LEU A 601 -2.13 -2.79 -27.94
CA LEU A 601 -2.21 -3.90 -27.02
C LEU A 601 -2.80 -5.11 -27.75
N ILE A 602 -2.20 -6.29 -27.62
CA ILE A 602 -2.76 -7.54 -28.13
C ILE A 602 -3.04 -8.46 -26.94
N SER A 603 -4.29 -8.90 -26.83
CA SER A 603 -4.79 -9.69 -25.70
C SER A 603 -5.95 -10.59 -26.16
N VAL A 604 -6.70 -11.16 -25.20
CA VAL A 604 -7.88 -11.99 -25.44
C VAL A 604 -9.12 -11.29 -24.88
N LEU A 605 -10.17 -11.18 -25.68
CA LEU A 605 -11.50 -10.70 -25.29
C LEU A 605 -12.54 -11.75 -25.69
N ASP A 606 -13.38 -12.17 -24.75
CA ASP A 606 -14.39 -13.21 -24.96
C ASP A 606 -13.83 -14.50 -25.61
N GLY A 607 -12.61 -14.88 -25.22
CA GLY A 607 -11.91 -16.06 -25.72
C GLY A 607 -11.28 -15.91 -27.11
N GLN A 608 -11.38 -14.74 -27.74
CA GLN A 608 -10.80 -14.46 -29.06
C GLN A 608 -9.61 -13.50 -28.97
N PRO A 609 -8.54 -13.69 -29.75
CA PRO A 609 -7.47 -12.70 -29.87
C PRO A 609 -7.99 -11.36 -30.40
N VAL A 610 -7.52 -10.26 -29.81
CA VAL A 610 -7.89 -8.90 -30.20
C VAL A 610 -6.69 -7.97 -30.15
N ALA A 611 -6.61 -7.04 -31.11
CA ALA A 611 -5.67 -5.92 -31.07
C ALA A 611 -6.43 -4.63 -30.75
N VAL A 612 -6.07 -3.96 -29.66
CA VAL A 612 -6.69 -2.72 -29.18
C VAL A 612 -5.69 -1.58 -29.30
N LEU A 613 -6.11 -0.53 -30.00
CA LEU A 613 -5.32 0.67 -30.20
C LEU A 613 -5.76 1.78 -29.24
N TYR A 614 -4.78 2.46 -28.68
CA TYR A 614 -4.91 3.56 -27.74
C TYR A 614 -4.14 4.77 -28.29
N ARG A 615 -4.79 5.94 -28.37
CA ARG A 615 -4.16 7.19 -28.80
C ARG A 615 -4.38 8.28 -27.74
N TRP A 616 -3.29 8.79 -27.17
CA TRP A 616 -3.35 9.91 -26.22
C TRP A 616 -3.77 11.22 -26.88
N ARG A 617 -3.34 11.41 -28.13
CA ARG A 617 -3.68 12.54 -28.99
C ARG A 617 -4.04 12.01 -30.37
N SER A 618 -5.28 12.20 -30.82
CA SER A 618 -5.67 11.84 -32.18
C SER A 618 -5.60 13.07 -33.08
N GLY A 619 -4.96 12.93 -34.24
CA GLY A 619 -4.99 13.94 -35.31
C GLY A 619 -6.25 13.88 -36.18
N GLY A 620 -7.18 12.96 -35.87
CA GLY A 620 -8.37 12.64 -36.65
C GLY A 620 -9.58 12.38 -35.77
N GLU A 621 -10.32 11.30 -36.05
CA GLU A 621 -11.52 10.93 -35.27
C GLU A 621 -11.20 10.75 -33.77
N LYS A 622 -12.13 11.18 -32.92
CA LYS A 622 -12.04 11.05 -31.46
C LYS A 622 -13.10 10.07 -30.97
N LYS A 623 -12.68 9.14 -30.12
CA LYS A 623 -13.54 8.24 -29.35
C LYS A 623 -12.98 8.23 -27.92
N PRO A 624 -13.20 9.32 -27.18
CA PRO A 624 -12.45 9.57 -25.95
C PRO A 624 -12.82 8.57 -24.87
N GLN A 625 -11.82 8.12 -24.13
CA GLN A 625 -12.00 7.21 -22.99
C GLN A 625 -11.27 7.76 -21.78
N THR A 626 -11.96 7.85 -20.64
CA THR A 626 -11.41 8.32 -19.37
C THR A 626 -11.14 7.15 -18.42
N PHE A 627 -9.92 7.11 -17.92
CA PHE A 627 -9.44 6.18 -16.90
C PHE A 627 -9.32 6.93 -15.58
N SER A 628 -9.87 6.38 -14.49
CA SER A 628 -9.95 7.05 -13.19
C SER A 628 -9.41 6.18 -12.06
N SER A 629 -8.76 6.83 -11.10
CA SER A 629 -8.47 6.30 -9.76
C SER A 629 -8.89 7.35 -8.71
N PRO A 630 -8.88 7.05 -7.40
CA PRO A 630 -9.22 8.04 -6.37
C PRO A 630 -8.36 9.32 -6.42
N TRP A 631 -7.15 9.23 -6.98
CA TRP A 631 -6.17 10.32 -6.96
C TRP A 631 -6.13 11.13 -8.27
N ARG A 632 -6.49 10.55 -9.42
CA ARG A 632 -6.41 11.23 -10.72
C ARG A 632 -7.29 10.62 -11.80
N LYS A 633 -7.41 11.36 -12.91
CA LYS A 633 -8.06 10.91 -14.15
C LYS A 633 -7.16 11.19 -15.35
N VAL A 634 -7.15 10.28 -16.31
CA VAL A 634 -6.44 10.42 -17.59
C VAL A 634 -7.43 10.14 -18.72
N THR A 635 -7.50 11.01 -19.71
CA THR A 635 -8.37 10.85 -20.89
C THR A 635 -7.52 10.68 -22.14
N LEU A 636 -7.76 9.61 -22.87
CA LEU A 636 -7.21 9.37 -24.21
C LEU A 636 -8.21 9.89 -25.25
N ASP A 637 -7.70 10.35 -26.38
CA ASP A 637 -8.52 10.87 -27.49
C ASP A 637 -9.24 9.74 -28.25
N TRP A 638 -8.66 8.53 -28.29
CA TRP A 638 -9.25 7.40 -29.01
C TRP A 638 -8.83 6.06 -28.40
N VAL A 639 -9.80 5.15 -28.19
CA VAL A 639 -9.57 3.75 -27.81
C VAL A 639 -10.52 2.82 -28.58
N GLY A 640 -10.01 1.72 -29.13
CA GLY A 640 -10.83 0.75 -29.85
C GLY A 640 -10.07 -0.44 -30.42
N ALA A 641 -10.81 -1.53 -30.66
CA ALA A 641 -10.29 -2.70 -31.36
C ALA A 641 -10.05 -2.40 -32.86
N LEU A 642 -8.98 -2.97 -33.42
CA LEU A 642 -8.63 -2.88 -34.83
C LEU A 642 -9.24 -4.06 -35.59
N ALA A 643 -10.15 -3.79 -36.52
CA ALA A 643 -10.88 -4.83 -37.23
C ALA A 643 -10.03 -5.50 -38.32
N GLY A 644 -9.05 -4.80 -38.89
CA GLY A 644 -8.14 -5.37 -39.90
C GLY A 644 -6.92 -6.07 -39.33
N ALA A 645 -6.73 -6.06 -38.00
CA ALA A 645 -5.63 -6.77 -37.37
C ALA A 645 -5.86 -8.28 -37.38
N GLN A 646 -4.89 -9.03 -37.88
CA GLN A 646 -4.85 -10.49 -37.77
C GLN A 646 -3.96 -10.85 -36.59
N VAL A 647 -4.45 -11.70 -35.69
CA VAL A 647 -3.73 -12.10 -34.49
C VAL A 647 -3.85 -13.59 -34.30
N HIS A 648 -2.72 -14.26 -34.02
CA HIS A 648 -2.68 -15.64 -33.58
C HIS A 648 -1.89 -15.75 -32.27
N ILE A 649 -2.41 -16.55 -31.34
CA ILE A 649 -1.81 -16.76 -30.01
C ILE A 649 -1.71 -18.26 -29.76
N VAL A 650 -0.50 -18.76 -29.52
CA VAL A 650 -0.25 -20.18 -29.21
C VAL A 650 0.20 -20.31 -27.77
N ARG A 651 -0.63 -20.93 -26.93
CA ARG A 651 -0.29 -21.22 -25.53
C ARG A 651 0.61 -22.45 -25.45
N ARG A 652 1.56 -22.43 -24.53
CA ARG A 652 2.43 -23.57 -24.20
C ARG A 652 2.68 -23.62 -22.69
N GLY A 653 3.27 -24.71 -22.20
CA GLY A 653 3.63 -24.80 -20.79
C GLY A 653 4.59 -23.68 -20.39
N GLY A 654 4.17 -22.81 -19.48
CA GLY A 654 5.00 -21.72 -18.96
C GLY A 654 5.13 -20.47 -19.84
N GLY A 655 4.28 -20.29 -20.86
CA GLY A 655 4.32 -19.12 -21.75
C GLY A 655 3.43 -19.22 -22.99
N TYR A 656 3.68 -18.35 -23.98
CA TYR A 656 2.91 -18.28 -25.22
C TYR A 656 3.69 -17.57 -26.34
N THR A 657 3.28 -17.78 -27.60
CA THR A 657 3.68 -16.92 -28.71
C THR A 657 2.52 -16.03 -29.14
N VAL A 658 2.83 -14.83 -29.60
CA VAL A 658 1.88 -13.95 -30.29
C VAL A 658 2.48 -13.58 -31.63
N GLU A 659 1.69 -13.77 -32.67
CA GLU A 659 2.00 -13.28 -34.01
C GLU A 659 0.85 -12.41 -34.50
N ALA A 660 1.16 -11.23 -35.04
CA ALA A 660 0.13 -10.33 -35.55
C ALA A 660 0.56 -9.56 -36.79
N ALA A 661 -0.39 -9.35 -37.70
CA ALA A 661 -0.29 -8.40 -38.81
C ALA A 661 -1.30 -7.27 -38.58
N VAL A 662 -0.81 -6.05 -38.46
CA VAL A 662 -1.65 -4.87 -38.21
C VAL A 662 -1.53 -3.90 -39.39
N PRO A 663 -2.63 -3.55 -40.06
CA PRO A 663 -2.59 -2.60 -41.17
C PRO A 663 -1.99 -1.25 -40.76
N LEU A 664 -0.95 -0.82 -41.47
CA LEU A 664 -0.26 0.45 -41.20
C LEU A 664 -1.22 1.66 -41.31
N ALA A 665 -2.21 1.56 -42.20
CA ALA A 665 -3.26 2.56 -42.36
C ALA A 665 -4.11 2.74 -41.10
N GLU A 666 -4.46 1.66 -40.39
CA GLU A 666 -5.23 1.74 -39.14
C GLU A 666 -4.40 2.33 -38.00
N LEU A 667 -3.09 2.09 -37.98
CA LEU A 667 -2.16 2.73 -37.05
C LEU A 667 -1.95 4.22 -37.35
N GLY A 668 -2.16 4.65 -38.59
CA GLY A 668 -1.78 5.98 -39.05
C GLY A 668 -0.26 6.11 -39.17
N PHE A 669 0.42 5.03 -39.52
CA PHE A 669 1.86 4.94 -39.59
C PHE A 669 2.33 4.71 -41.03
N ALA A 670 3.24 5.56 -41.51
CA ALA A 670 3.86 5.42 -42.82
C ALA A 670 5.40 5.39 -42.64
N PRO A 671 5.98 4.22 -42.30
CA PRO A 671 7.41 4.10 -42.04
C PRO A 671 8.22 4.43 -43.30
N GLN A 672 9.30 5.20 -43.12
CA GLN A 672 10.22 5.59 -44.19
C GLN A 672 11.58 4.93 -43.97
N PRO A 673 12.20 4.35 -45.01
CA PRO A 673 13.55 3.77 -44.90
C PRO A 673 14.56 4.78 -44.37
N GLY A 674 15.47 4.33 -43.51
CA GLY A 674 16.53 5.17 -42.92
C GLY A 674 16.05 6.17 -41.85
N LYS A 675 14.75 6.21 -41.52
CA LYS A 675 14.23 6.99 -40.39
C LYS A 675 14.22 6.16 -39.11
N ALA A 676 14.39 6.88 -38.00
CA ALA A 676 14.33 6.34 -36.65
C ALA A 676 13.02 6.77 -35.99
N TYR A 677 12.39 5.83 -35.29
CA TYR A 677 11.12 6.04 -34.59
C TYR A 677 11.27 5.63 -33.13
N LYS A 678 10.54 6.27 -32.22
CA LYS A 678 10.51 5.82 -30.82
C LYS A 678 9.62 4.58 -30.73
N LEU A 679 10.12 3.50 -30.12
CA LEU A 679 9.40 2.24 -30.01
C LEU A 679 9.74 1.52 -28.71
N ASP A 680 8.76 0.87 -28.10
CA ASP A 680 9.00 -0.08 -27.02
C ASP A 680 8.12 -1.33 -27.16
N LEU A 681 8.67 -2.47 -26.74
CA LEU A 681 7.99 -3.75 -26.71
C LEU A 681 7.80 -4.15 -25.26
N GLY A 682 6.58 -4.53 -24.88
CA GLY A 682 6.24 -4.93 -23.54
C GLY A 682 5.38 -6.18 -23.47
N VAL A 683 5.36 -6.78 -22.29
CA VAL A 683 4.44 -7.85 -21.92
C VAL A 683 3.81 -7.48 -20.58
N ILE A 684 2.51 -7.68 -20.48
CA ILE A 684 1.72 -7.62 -19.25
C ILE A 684 1.43 -9.07 -18.85
N PHE A 685 1.77 -9.40 -17.61
CA PHE A 685 1.50 -10.70 -17.00
C PHE A 685 0.39 -10.55 -15.98
N SER A 686 -0.48 -11.54 -15.89
CA SER A 686 -1.66 -11.57 -15.03
C SER A 686 -1.50 -12.50 -13.84
N ASP A 687 -2.41 -12.33 -12.89
CA ASP A 687 -2.57 -13.27 -11.79
C ASP A 687 -3.20 -14.60 -12.29
N ALA A 688 -3.25 -15.59 -11.40
CA ALA A 688 -3.82 -16.90 -11.75
C ALA A 688 -5.32 -16.88 -12.09
N THR A 689 -6.02 -15.77 -11.83
CA THR A 689 -7.46 -15.61 -12.12
C THR A 689 -7.71 -14.92 -13.46
N GLY A 690 -6.68 -14.27 -14.03
CA GLY A 690 -6.82 -13.42 -15.20
C GLY A 690 -7.62 -12.15 -14.97
N THR A 691 -7.92 -11.80 -13.72
CA THR A 691 -8.73 -10.61 -13.40
C THR A 691 -7.90 -9.40 -13.00
N ASN A 692 -6.61 -9.61 -12.71
CA ASN A 692 -5.67 -8.55 -12.36
C ASN A 692 -4.31 -8.77 -13.05
N ARG A 693 -3.53 -7.69 -13.20
CA ARG A 693 -2.13 -7.77 -13.67
C ARG A 693 -1.19 -8.01 -12.49
N ALA A 694 -0.25 -8.92 -12.67
CA ALA A 694 0.86 -9.14 -11.76
C ALA A 694 2.06 -8.23 -12.12
N ALA A 695 2.41 -8.13 -13.41
CA ALA A 695 3.61 -7.42 -13.82
C ALA A 695 3.50 -6.78 -15.21
N ARG A 696 4.34 -5.78 -15.44
CA ARG A 696 4.52 -5.08 -16.70
C ARG A 696 6.01 -5.03 -17.00
N VAL A 697 6.45 -5.71 -18.06
CA VAL A 697 7.88 -5.88 -18.35
C VAL A 697 8.16 -5.45 -19.77
N TYR A 698 9.02 -4.44 -19.94
CA TYR A 698 9.30 -3.82 -21.23
C TYR A 698 10.79 -3.88 -21.57
N TRP A 699 11.05 -3.95 -22.86
CA TRP A 699 12.39 -4.01 -23.41
C TRP A 699 13.20 -2.75 -23.07
N SER A 700 12.66 -1.55 -23.29
CA SER A 700 13.36 -0.29 -23.01
C SER A 700 12.88 0.37 -21.71
N ASN A 701 11.57 0.64 -21.58
CA ASN A 701 11.02 1.39 -20.45
C ASN A 701 11.04 0.57 -19.15
N GLN A 702 11.98 0.89 -18.26
CA GLN A 702 12.09 0.25 -16.94
C GLN A 702 11.17 0.86 -15.87
N ALA A 703 10.47 1.96 -16.16
CA ALA A 703 9.57 2.65 -15.23
C ALA A 703 8.14 2.08 -15.28
N THR A 704 8.03 0.77 -15.12
CA THR A 704 6.79 0.00 -15.38
C THR A 704 6.29 -0.77 -14.15
N GLY A 705 6.87 -0.52 -12.96
CA GLY A 705 6.53 -1.21 -11.72
C GLY A 705 5.15 -0.89 -11.14
N LEU A 706 4.45 0.13 -11.64
CA LEU A 706 3.09 0.47 -11.23
C LEU A 706 2.07 -0.50 -11.86
N VAL A 707 1.35 -1.25 -11.02
CA VAL A 707 0.31 -2.24 -11.41
C VAL A 707 -1.02 -2.09 -10.67
N ASN A 708 -1.15 -1.07 -9.81
CA ASN A 708 -2.35 -0.84 -8.98
C ASN A 708 -3.00 0.55 -9.21
N ASP A 709 -2.66 1.25 -10.30
CA ASP A 709 -3.23 2.56 -10.63
C ASP A 709 -3.52 2.67 -12.12
N VAL A 710 -4.79 2.45 -12.48
CA VAL A 710 -5.27 2.42 -13.88
C VAL A 710 -4.84 3.66 -14.68
N PRO A 711 -5.02 4.91 -14.19
CA PRO A 711 -4.56 6.09 -14.92
C PRO A 711 -3.05 6.13 -15.09
N GLY A 712 -2.27 5.66 -14.11
CA GLY A 712 -0.83 5.62 -14.21
C GLY A 712 -0.31 4.63 -15.21
N GLU A 713 -1.02 3.54 -15.38
CA GLU A 713 -0.60 2.46 -16.27
C GLU A 713 -0.87 2.74 -17.74
N ILE A 714 -1.90 3.52 -18.02
CA ILE A 714 -2.22 3.98 -19.38
C ILE A 714 -1.40 5.20 -19.81
N MET A 715 -0.68 5.86 -18.91
CA MET A 715 0.25 6.94 -19.29
C MET A 715 1.45 6.38 -20.06
N ALA A 716 1.94 7.17 -21.01
CA ALA A 716 3.19 6.93 -21.71
C ALA A 716 4.26 7.91 -21.26
N THR A 717 5.51 7.50 -21.38
CA THR A 717 6.68 8.38 -21.22
C THR A 717 7.63 8.12 -22.38
N PRO A 718 7.40 8.75 -23.55
CA PRO A 718 8.10 8.40 -24.79
C PRO A 718 9.62 8.53 -24.74
N SER A 719 10.15 9.40 -23.88
CA SER A 719 11.59 9.53 -23.63
C SER A 719 12.26 8.25 -23.14
N LEU A 720 11.51 7.32 -22.52
CA LEU A 720 11.99 6.03 -22.03
C LEU A 720 11.90 4.89 -23.07
N TRP A 721 11.24 5.14 -24.21
CA TRP A 721 11.16 4.15 -25.30
C TRP A 721 12.52 3.98 -25.97
N GLY A 722 12.72 2.83 -26.61
CA GLY A 722 13.88 2.59 -27.46
C GLY A 722 13.76 3.31 -28.80
N THR A 723 14.65 2.94 -29.72
CA THR A 723 14.66 3.44 -31.09
C THR A 723 14.46 2.28 -32.07
N ALA A 724 13.46 2.37 -32.92
CA ALA A 724 13.25 1.49 -34.06
C ALA A 724 13.89 2.10 -35.31
N GLN A 725 14.76 1.36 -35.99
CA GLN A 725 15.36 1.76 -37.26
C GLN A 725 14.82 0.90 -38.38
N LEU A 726 14.16 1.51 -39.38
CA LEU A 726 13.70 0.79 -40.55
C LEU A 726 14.89 0.49 -41.47
N GLN A 727 15.12 -0.79 -41.73
CA GLN A 727 16.14 -1.24 -42.69
C GLN A 727 15.79 -0.78 -44.11
N GLU A 728 16.81 -0.53 -44.93
CA GLU A 728 16.65 -0.04 -46.32
C GLU A 728 15.87 -1.02 -47.23
#